data_AF-A0AA48RCJ5-F1
#
_entry.id   AF-A0AA48RCJ5-F1
#
_cell.length_a   1.000
_cell.length_b   1.000
_cell.length_c   1.000
_cell.angle_alpha   90.00
_cell.angle_beta   90.00
_cell.angle_gamma   90.00
#
_symmetry.space_group_name_H-M   'P 1'
#
loop_
_entity.id
_entity.type
_entity.pdbx_description
1 polymer ?
#
loop_
_entity_poly.entity_id
_entity_poly.type
_entity_poly.pdbx_seq_one_letter_code
_entity_poly.pdbx_strand_id
1 'polypeptide(L)'
;MSGRAKYWAFLFAGAVLPGLDGNGRALAEDPFSWQGFHVGVSGGGALPARNGRAFPTVNGYPQDGSFDLAPPPGDGATALYGVQTGYDWQIGSFVFGLETGISSFSSRSNHAAAHATGLGFAESGIPYYAFFPGRSAGHYGSLSARAGFATGRMLAYATGGFATGGWAGESSLWLNGSRFDAEKSATLHTKLLVGAGVEYAFARDWSVRAEYIYLDLARNKQLFENEDGASFSLRTHPADHLLRFGLNYHITPTEPPPGDDPKGEATQEERYSVHGQLTLVGQGYPRFRSRYEGPNSLPARAGINETFSITTFFGVSLWKGAEAYLNPETTQGFGLADGYGFAGYPNNEAFQGGSYSNNLHFQRYFLRQNFGLGGEQEKIDAGQNTLEGMVDANRVTFTIGKYGVTDIFDDNRFAHDSRNGFLNNSVNTMGAFDYPADPWGFTYGLTGEVKYDRWTARGGVFQLPDYPDARTLEMKPRAGFEAVGEIEERHEIWDQPGKLKFLFFANHARMGRFDQAIATAAIDGVPPDITAVHDLHVKVGGGVNLEQQLSDNIGMFARASWANDDYETLAFAEIERSFTGGLVFSGNLWNRKDDIVGAAFAINGISDAHATYLGRGGNGMYLGDGGLSYSGEHIFEAYYRVGLAEGIHLTGDYQIVDNPGYNRDRGPVNLFALRLHAEF
;
A
#
# COMPACT_ATOMS: atom_id res chain seq x y z
N MET A 1 34.13 24.75 -49.47
CA MET A 1 34.22 23.28 -49.49
C MET A 1 33.42 22.77 -48.30
N SER A 2 32.11 22.56 -48.46
CA SER A 2 31.48 21.25 -48.73
C SER A 2 31.77 20.25 -47.61
N GLY A 3 30.86 19.66 -46.85
CA GLY A 3 29.41 19.35 -46.89
C GLY A 3 29.24 18.22 -45.85
N ARG A 4 28.11 17.76 -45.33
CA ARG A 4 26.67 17.89 -45.58
C ARG A 4 26.00 17.50 -44.25
N ALA A 5 25.00 18.24 -43.80
CA ALA A 5 24.01 17.77 -42.84
C ALA A 5 23.12 16.72 -43.53
N LYS A 6 22.84 15.59 -42.87
CA LYS A 6 21.82 14.63 -43.31
C LYS A 6 20.61 14.75 -42.38
N TYR A 7 19.57 15.40 -42.89
CA TYR A 7 18.21 15.28 -42.40
C TYR A 7 17.69 13.87 -42.75
N TRP A 8 17.11 13.17 -41.78
CA TRP A 8 16.19 12.07 -42.04
C TRP A 8 14.82 12.50 -41.52
N ALA A 9 13.98 12.97 -42.43
CA ALA A 9 12.55 13.10 -42.23
C ALA A 9 11.92 11.79 -42.70
N PHE A 10 11.31 11.03 -41.80
CA PHE A 10 10.41 9.94 -42.18
C PHE A 10 8.99 10.48 -42.26
N LEU A 11 8.54 10.75 -43.48
CA LEU A 11 7.13 10.90 -43.83
C LEU A 11 6.56 9.48 -43.98
N PHE A 12 5.66 9.07 -43.09
CA PHE A 12 4.77 7.93 -43.32
C PHE A 12 3.43 8.44 -43.82
N ALA A 13 3.25 8.45 -45.14
CA ALA A 13 1.95 8.45 -45.78
C ALA A 13 1.76 7.05 -46.40
N GLY A 14 1.17 6.15 -45.63
CA GLY A 14 0.73 4.84 -46.11
C GLY A 14 -0.80 4.82 -46.15
N ALA A 15 -1.38 4.98 -47.34
CA ALA A 15 -2.78 4.66 -47.56
C ALA A 15 -2.96 3.15 -47.42
N VAL A 16 -3.70 2.70 -46.40
CA VAL A 16 -4.09 1.30 -46.24
C VAL A 16 -5.24 1.04 -47.22
N LEU A 17 -5.02 0.17 -48.20
CA LEU A 17 -6.09 -0.39 -49.03
C LEU A 17 -6.73 -1.57 -48.28
N PRO A 18 -8.06 -1.74 -48.30
CA PRO A 18 -8.72 -2.86 -47.63
C PRO A 18 -8.33 -4.19 -48.27
N GLY A 19 -8.07 -5.20 -47.43
CA GLY A 19 -7.90 -6.58 -47.86
C GLY A 19 -9.20 -7.10 -48.45
N LEU A 20 -9.13 -7.65 -49.66
CA LEU A 20 -10.25 -8.32 -50.31
C LEU A 20 -10.20 -9.81 -49.98
N ASP A 21 -11.35 -10.43 -49.73
CA ASP A 21 -11.47 -11.88 -49.65
C ASP A 21 -11.24 -12.54 -51.03
N GLY A 22 -11.21 -13.87 -51.08
CA GLY A 22 -11.07 -14.64 -52.32
C GLY A 22 -12.17 -14.41 -53.38
N ASN A 23 -13.18 -13.59 -53.06
CA ASN A 23 -14.28 -13.19 -53.94
C ASN A 23 -14.33 -11.67 -54.22
N GLY A 24 -13.30 -10.90 -53.82
CA GLY A 24 -13.23 -9.46 -54.10
C GLY A 24 -14.13 -8.59 -53.23
N ARG A 25 -14.55 -9.07 -52.04
CA ARG A 25 -15.29 -8.27 -51.05
C ARG A 25 -14.34 -7.75 -49.99
N ALA A 26 -14.50 -6.48 -49.60
CA ALA A 26 -13.77 -5.94 -48.46
C ALA A 26 -14.09 -6.77 -47.21
N LEU A 27 -13.04 -7.28 -46.54
CA LEU A 27 -13.20 -7.87 -45.22
C LEU A 27 -13.83 -6.80 -44.32
N ALA A 28 -14.94 -7.13 -43.65
CA ALA A 28 -15.48 -6.27 -42.61
C ALA A 28 -14.39 -6.19 -41.52
N GLU A 29 -13.75 -5.02 -41.42
CA GLU A 29 -12.82 -4.75 -40.33
C GLU A 29 -13.66 -4.75 -39.06
N ASP A 30 -13.41 -5.68 -38.13
CA ASP A 30 -14.06 -5.65 -36.83
C ASP A 30 -13.87 -4.24 -36.25
N PRO A 31 -14.95 -3.55 -35.86
CA PRO A 31 -14.84 -2.20 -35.36
C PRO A 31 -13.93 -2.21 -34.12
N PHE A 32 -12.82 -1.47 -34.20
CA PHE A 32 -11.89 -1.33 -33.08
C PHE A 32 -12.65 -0.87 -31.83
N SER A 33 -12.57 -1.68 -30.77
CA SER A 33 -13.12 -1.36 -29.46
C SER A 33 -11.98 -0.89 -28.55
N TRP A 34 -12.23 0.22 -27.86
CA TRP A 34 -11.40 0.71 -26.78
C TRP A 34 -11.63 -0.07 -25.48
N GLN A 35 -12.67 -0.91 -25.40
CA GLN A 35 -12.98 -1.64 -24.19
C GLN A 35 -11.89 -2.65 -23.83
N GLY A 36 -11.47 -2.63 -22.57
CA GLY A 36 -10.53 -3.60 -22.01
C GLY A 36 -9.34 -2.96 -21.33
N PHE A 37 -8.41 -3.82 -20.95
CA PHE A 37 -7.16 -3.44 -20.29
C PHE A 37 -6.18 -2.86 -21.28
N HIS A 38 -5.40 -1.88 -20.82
CA HIS A 38 -4.25 -1.40 -21.54
C HIS A 38 -3.08 -1.15 -20.59
N VAL A 39 -1.88 -1.48 -21.05
CA VAL A 39 -0.61 -1.16 -20.37
C VAL A 39 0.25 -0.37 -21.32
N GLY A 40 0.96 0.63 -20.82
CA GLY A 40 1.73 1.52 -21.67
C GLY A 40 2.91 2.19 -20.98
N VAL A 41 3.74 2.76 -21.83
CA VAL A 41 4.84 3.62 -21.43
C VAL A 41 4.57 5.03 -21.93
N SER A 42 5.12 6.03 -21.26
CA SER A 42 4.99 7.41 -21.69
C SER A 42 6.27 8.21 -21.45
N GLY A 43 6.45 9.26 -22.25
CA GLY A 43 7.56 10.20 -22.18
C GLY A 43 7.11 11.60 -22.58
N GLY A 44 7.80 12.63 -22.11
CA GLY A 44 7.37 14.00 -22.36
C GLY A 44 8.17 15.06 -21.62
N GLY A 45 7.51 16.20 -21.36
CA GLY A 45 8.12 17.33 -20.65
C GLY A 45 7.16 18.01 -19.69
N ALA A 46 7.71 18.55 -18.62
CA ALA A 46 7.02 19.33 -17.60
C ALA A 46 7.56 20.76 -17.58
N LEU A 47 6.66 21.73 -17.54
CA LEU A 47 6.94 23.16 -17.52
C LEU A 47 6.27 23.78 -16.28
N PRO A 48 6.98 24.59 -15.48
CA PRO A 48 6.36 25.26 -14.34
C PRO A 48 5.23 26.19 -14.79
N ALA A 49 4.05 26.03 -14.19
CA ALA A 49 2.87 26.88 -14.39
C ALA A 49 2.74 27.94 -13.29
N ARG A 50 3.09 27.58 -12.05
CA ARG A 50 3.04 28.47 -10.88
C ARG A 50 4.24 28.22 -9.97
N ASN A 51 4.89 29.30 -9.55
CA ASN A 51 6.05 29.29 -8.65
C ASN A 51 5.77 30.06 -7.35
N GLY A 52 4.63 29.80 -6.70
CA GLY A 52 4.33 30.43 -5.42
C GLY A 52 5.35 29.99 -4.36
N ARG A 53 6.24 30.89 -3.92
CA ARG A 53 7.25 30.60 -2.90
C ARG A 53 7.40 31.78 -1.93
N ALA A 54 7.63 31.47 -0.66
CA ALA A 54 7.96 32.44 0.37
C ALA A 54 8.94 31.81 1.36
N PHE A 55 9.87 32.61 1.90
CA PHE A 55 10.84 32.12 2.87
C PHE A 55 10.89 33.02 4.13
N PRO A 56 9.75 33.15 4.84
CA PRO A 56 9.67 34.03 6.00
C PRO A 56 10.50 33.56 7.19
N THR A 57 10.88 34.52 8.03
CA THR A 57 11.38 34.22 9.37
C THR A 57 10.25 33.66 10.26
N VAL A 58 10.62 32.76 11.17
CA VAL A 58 9.72 32.12 12.13
C VAL A 58 10.12 32.45 13.56
N ASN A 59 11.39 32.30 13.90
CA ASN A 59 11.90 32.60 15.24
C ASN A 59 13.32 33.19 15.18
N GLY A 60 13.69 33.97 16.19
CA GLY A 60 15.03 34.57 16.31
C GLY A 60 15.25 35.89 15.54
N TYR A 61 14.29 36.33 14.72
CA TYR A 61 14.31 37.62 14.02
C TYR A 61 12.94 38.32 14.03
N PRO A 62 12.86 39.64 13.82
CA PRO A 62 11.59 40.36 13.67
C PRO A 62 10.71 39.79 12.55
N GLN A 63 9.44 39.49 12.86
CA GLN A 63 8.47 38.89 11.94
C GLN A 63 7.66 39.93 11.13
N ASP A 64 8.23 41.10 10.89
CA ASP A 64 7.63 42.19 10.09
C ASP A 64 7.93 42.07 8.58
N GLY A 65 8.66 41.01 8.19
CA GLY A 65 9.03 40.70 6.81
C GLY A 65 10.35 41.34 6.35
N SER A 66 10.98 42.23 7.14
CA SER A 66 12.25 42.83 6.74
C SER A 66 13.40 41.82 6.74
N PHE A 67 13.29 40.76 7.55
CA PHE A 67 14.27 39.67 7.68
C PHE A 67 13.84 38.38 6.96
N ASP A 68 12.90 38.45 6.03
CA ASP A 68 12.56 37.31 5.18
C ASP A 68 13.70 37.02 4.18
N LEU A 69 13.92 35.75 3.83
CA LEU A 69 14.87 35.39 2.79
C LEU A 69 14.18 35.44 1.41
N ALA A 70 14.91 35.84 0.37
CA ALA A 70 14.39 35.69 -0.98
C ALA A 70 14.35 34.19 -1.31
N PRO A 71 13.20 33.59 -1.67
CA PRO A 71 13.13 32.16 -1.91
C PRO A 71 14.01 31.75 -3.11
N PRO A 72 14.61 30.54 -3.09
CA PRO A 72 15.39 30.06 -4.22
C PRO A 72 14.52 29.96 -5.49
N PRO A 73 15.10 30.16 -6.69
CA PRO A 73 14.35 30.16 -7.95
C PRO A 73 13.66 28.83 -8.20
N GLY A 74 12.51 28.91 -8.89
CA GLY A 74 11.73 27.76 -9.35
C GLY A 74 12.53 26.76 -10.17
N ASP A 75 12.09 25.51 -10.20
CA ASP A 75 12.68 24.53 -11.12
C ASP A 75 12.42 24.93 -12.58
N GLY A 76 13.29 24.52 -13.49
CA GLY A 76 13.11 24.72 -14.92
C GLY A 76 12.27 23.63 -15.58
N ALA A 77 12.21 23.67 -16.91
CA ALA A 77 11.65 22.58 -17.71
C ALA A 77 12.37 21.26 -17.44
N THR A 78 11.64 20.16 -17.29
CA THR A 78 12.21 18.83 -17.05
C THR A 78 11.57 17.79 -17.95
N ALA A 79 12.32 16.77 -18.36
CA ALA A 79 11.74 15.62 -19.05
C ALA A 79 10.93 14.77 -18.06
N LEU A 80 9.86 14.14 -18.55
CA LEU A 80 9.10 13.14 -17.79
C LEU A 80 9.10 11.81 -18.54
N TYR A 81 9.07 10.71 -17.80
CA TYR A 81 8.89 9.36 -18.34
C TYR A 81 8.13 8.51 -17.33
N GLY A 82 7.31 7.57 -17.79
CA GLY A 82 6.47 6.80 -16.91
C GLY A 82 5.93 5.53 -17.53
N VAL A 83 5.26 4.76 -16.68
CA VAL A 83 4.46 3.60 -17.06
C VAL A 83 3.03 3.84 -16.57
N GLN A 84 2.07 3.36 -17.35
CA GLN A 84 0.66 3.46 -17.01
C GLN A 84 -0.05 2.14 -17.32
N THR A 85 -1.09 1.86 -16.56
CA THR A 85 -2.04 0.78 -16.82
C THR A 85 -3.44 1.30 -16.56
N GLY A 86 -4.42 0.75 -17.25
CA GLY A 86 -5.81 1.18 -17.08
C GLY A 86 -6.79 0.22 -17.71
N TYR A 87 -8.06 0.46 -17.42
CA TYR A 87 -9.18 -0.24 -18.01
C TYR A 87 -10.17 0.77 -18.57
N ASP A 88 -10.66 0.50 -19.78
CA ASP A 88 -11.69 1.29 -20.45
C ASP A 88 -12.98 0.49 -20.60
N TRP A 89 -14.08 1.14 -20.28
CA TRP A 89 -15.44 0.73 -20.64
C TRP A 89 -15.90 1.55 -21.83
N GLN A 90 -16.43 0.88 -22.86
CA GLN A 90 -16.99 1.56 -24.03
C GLN A 90 -18.49 1.29 -24.15
N ILE A 91 -19.28 2.37 -24.26
CA ILE A 91 -20.72 2.32 -24.52
C ILE A 91 -21.00 3.16 -25.77
N GLY A 92 -21.19 2.47 -26.90
CA GLY A 92 -21.31 3.13 -28.20
C GLY A 92 -20.04 3.92 -28.54
N SER A 93 -20.17 5.22 -28.75
CA SER A 93 -19.03 6.13 -28.97
C SER A 93 -18.46 6.72 -27.69
N PHE A 94 -19.04 6.47 -26.52
CA PHE A 94 -18.50 6.98 -25.26
C PHE A 94 -17.53 5.98 -24.65
N VAL A 95 -16.39 6.47 -24.19
CA VAL A 95 -15.39 5.67 -23.47
C VAL A 95 -15.17 6.31 -22.10
N PHE A 96 -15.25 5.49 -21.06
CA PHE A 96 -14.90 5.85 -19.69
C PHE A 96 -13.77 4.93 -19.26
N GLY A 97 -12.80 5.43 -18.52
CA GLY A 97 -11.71 4.59 -18.07
C GLY A 97 -11.12 5.04 -16.75
N LEU A 98 -10.51 4.10 -16.06
CA LEU A 98 -9.62 4.36 -14.93
C LEU A 98 -8.20 4.02 -15.38
N GLU A 99 -7.29 4.97 -15.16
CA GLU A 99 -5.89 4.83 -15.48
C GLU A 99 -5.07 5.20 -14.26
N THR A 100 -4.00 4.45 -14.07
CA THR A 100 -3.08 4.62 -12.97
C THR A 100 -1.66 4.39 -13.47
N GLY A 101 -0.69 5.04 -12.84
CA GLY A 101 0.68 4.97 -13.32
C GLY A 101 1.68 5.65 -12.43
N ILE A 102 2.95 5.45 -12.76
CA ILE A 102 4.08 6.07 -12.11
C ILE A 102 4.83 6.87 -13.16
N SER A 103 5.04 8.15 -12.86
CA SER A 103 5.81 9.06 -13.71
C SER A 103 6.97 9.64 -12.93
N SER A 104 8.13 9.67 -13.58
CA SER A 104 9.37 10.25 -13.07
C SER A 104 9.73 11.49 -13.86
N PHE A 105 10.20 12.52 -13.16
CA PHE A 105 10.86 13.68 -13.72
C PHE A 105 12.37 13.44 -13.79
N SER A 106 13.02 13.87 -14.88
CA SER A 106 14.47 13.99 -14.91
C SER A 106 14.94 14.97 -13.84
N SER A 107 16.14 14.73 -13.27
CA SER A 107 16.69 15.49 -12.15
C SER A 107 16.47 17.00 -12.32
N ARG A 108 15.65 17.57 -11.44
CA ARG A 108 15.54 19.03 -11.32
C ARG A 108 16.85 19.53 -10.72
N SER A 109 17.45 20.54 -11.32
CA SER A 109 18.80 21.01 -11.02
C SER A 109 18.88 21.60 -9.60
N ASN A 110 19.27 20.76 -8.64
CA ASN A 110 19.56 21.16 -7.27
C ASN A 110 21.00 21.68 -7.18
N HIS A 111 21.22 22.90 -7.67
CA HIS A 111 22.53 23.54 -7.51
C HIS A 111 22.56 24.29 -6.17
N ALA A 112 23.55 23.96 -5.36
CA ALA A 112 23.92 24.82 -4.25
C ALA A 112 24.25 26.21 -4.80
N ALA A 113 23.55 27.22 -4.33
CA ALA A 113 23.67 28.58 -4.86
C ALA A 113 23.55 29.62 -3.75
N ALA A 114 24.21 30.76 -3.97
CA ALA A 114 24.03 31.94 -3.16
C ALA A 114 22.81 32.72 -3.65
N HIS A 115 21.97 33.16 -2.71
CA HIS A 115 20.75 33.91 -2.97
C HIS A 115 20.74 35.18 -2.13
N ALA A 116 20.04 36.21 -2.60
CA ALA A 116 19.92 37.47 -1.89
C ALA A 116 19.09 37.32 -0.61
N THR A 117 19.46 38.06 0.43
CA THR A 117 18.66 38.17 1.65
C THR A 117 17.61 39.29 1.54
N GLY A 118 16.68 39.36 2.49
CA GLY A 118 15.76 40.48 2.64
C GLY A 118 16.45 41.78 3.05
N LEU A 119 15.72 42.89 2.95
CA LEU A 119 16.24 44.25 3.15
C LEU A 119 16.92 44.43 4.52
N GLY A 120 16.36 43.87 5.60
CA GLY A 120 16.92 43.98 6.95
C GLY A 120 18.28 43.29 7.11
N PHE A 121 18.50 42.15 6.44
CA PHE A 121 19.80 41.47 6.43
C PHE A 121 20.82 42.20 5.54
N ALA A 122 20.38 42.69 4.38
CA ALA A 122 21.23 43.46 3.48
C ALA A 122 21.76 44.74 4.15
N GLU A 123 20.90 45.47 4.87
CA GLU A 123 21.29 46.65 5.68
C GLU A 123 22.21 46.29 6.84
N SER A 124 22.10 45.07 7.37
CA SER A 124 22.97 44.53 8.43
C SER A 124 24.30 43.97 7.90
N GLY A 125 24.61 44.15 6.61
CA GLY A 125 25.86 43.71 6.00
C GLY A 125 25.90 42.24 5.59
N ILE A 126 24.75 41.56 5.53
CA ILE A 126 24.61 40.15 5.16
C ILE A 126 23.76 40.07 3.87
N PRO A 127 24.31 40.41 2.70
CA PRO A 127 23.52 40.52 1.46
C PRO A 127 23.17 39.17 0.81
N TYR A 128 23.81 38.07 1.23
CA TYR A 128 23.61 36.75 0.65
C TYR A 128 23.52 35.65 1.71
N TYR A 129 22.80 34.59 1.36
CA TYR A 129 22.79 33.31 2.07
C TYR A 129 23.07 32.17 1.08
N ALA A 130 23.67 31.08 1.53
CA ALA A 130 23.90 29.90 0.69
C ALA A 130 22.84 28.84 0.97
N PHE A 131 22.19 28.33 -0.08
CA PHE A 131 21.17 27.29 0.02
C PHE A 131 21.68 25.98 -0.57
N PHE A 132 21.52 24.89 0.18
CA PHE A 132 21.94 23.55 -0.19
C PHE A 132 20.70 22.64 -0.20
N PRO A 133 19.98 22.56 -1.34
CA PRO A 133 18.79 21.73 -1.45
C PRO A 133 19.14 20.23 -1.40
N GLY A 134 18.37 19.48 -0.60
CA GLY A 134 18.38 18.02 -0.63
C GLY A 134 17.84 17.45 -1.93
N ARG A 135 18.16 16.18 -2.22
CA ARG A 135 17.50 15.46 -3.32
C ARG A 135 15.99 15.39 -3.04
N SER A 136 15.15 15.79 -3.98
CA SER A 136 13.69 15.66 -3.88
C SER A 136 13.20 14.42 -4.61
N ALA A 137 11.98 13.95 -4.30
CA ALA A 137 11.36 12.88 -5.08
C ALA A 137 11.13 13.34 -6.52
N GLY A 138 11.86 12.73 -7.45
CA GLY A 138 11.68 12.93 -8.88
C GLY A 138 10.59 12.05 -9.47
N HIS A 139 9.59 11.59 -8.71
CA HIS A 139 8.52 10.74 -9.21
C HIS A 139 7.20 10.98 -8.48
N TYR A 140 6.10 10.70 -9.16
CA TYR A 140 4.75 10.72 -8.63
C TYR A 140 3.96 9.54 -9.20
N GLY A 141 3.04 9.06 -8.39
CA GLY A 141 2.02 8.09 -8.76
C GLY A 141 0.75 8.86 -9.04
N SER A 142 -0.06 8.41 -9.98
CA SER A 142 -1.31 9.05 -10.35
C SER A 142 -2.42 8.03 -10.48
N LEU A 143 -3.62 8.41 -10.04
CA LEU A 143 -4.89 7.78 -10.38
C LEU A 143 -5.75 8.81 -11.10
N SER A 144 -6.23 8.47 -12.29
CA SER A 144 -7.02 9.35 -13.13
C SER A 144 -8.19 8.62 -13.73
N ALA A 145 -9.36 9.25 -13.69
CA ALA A 145 -10.48 8.87 -14.53
C ALA A 145 -10.39 9.61 -15.87
N ARG A 146 -10.74 8.93 -16.96
CA ARG A 146 -10.86 9.52 -18.29
C ARG A 146 -12.26 9.32 -18.84
N ALA A 147 -12.77 10.32 -19.54
CA ALA A 147 -14.05 10.26 -20.23
C ALA A 147 -13.91 10.91 -21.60
N GLY A 148 -14.33 10.21 -22.64
CA GLY A 148 -14.07 10.63 -24.01
C GLY A 148 -15.07 10.11 -25.04
N PHE A 149 -14.86 10.56 -26.27
CA PHE A 149 -15.64 10.21 -27.44
C PHE A 149 -14.75 9.52 -28.48
N ALA A 150 -15.10 8.28 -28.81
CA ALA A 150 -14.45 7.44 -29.79
C ALA A 150 -15.15 7.53 -31.16
N THR A 151 -14.35 7.75 -32.21
CA THR A 151 -14.75 7.63 -33.61
C THR A 151 -13.87 6.56 -34.26
N GLY A 152 -14.25 5.29 -34.08
CA GLY A 152 -13.43 4.14 -34.47
C GLY A 152 -12.09 4.13 -33.76
N ARG A 153 -11.01 4.17 -34.53
CA ARG A 153 -9.61 4.13 -34.03
C ARG A 153 -9.12 5.43 -33.38
N MET A 154 -9.93 6.49 -33.31
CA MET A 154 -9.58 7.77 -32.67
C MET A 154 -10.42 7.98 -31.42
N LEU A 155 -9.77 8.37 -30.31
CA LEU A 155 -10.42 8.71 -29.05
C LEU A 155 -9.94 10.09 -28.58
N ALA A 156 -10.87 11.01 -28.34
CA ALA A 156 -10.58 12.30 -27.68
C ALA A 156 -11.22 12.29 -26.29
N TYR A 157 -10.47 12.66 -25.25
CA TYR A 157 -10.93 12.53 -23.87
C TYR A 157 -10.46 13.68 -22.98
N ALA A 158 -11.21 13.90 -21.90
CA ALA A 158 -10.76 14.64 -20.73
C ALA A 158 -10.27 13.65 -19.67
N THR A 159 -9.26 14.05 -18.91
CA THR A 159 -8.72 13.27 -17.79
C THR A 159 -8.72 14.10 -16.52
N GLY A 160 -8.99 13.47 -15.38
CA GLY A 160 -8.98 14.13 -14.09
C GLY A 160 -8.77 13.14 -12.97
N GLY A 161 -8.06 13.55 -11.94
CA GLY A 161 -7.84 12.70 -10.79
C GLY A 161 -6.82 13.26 -9.82
N PHE A 162 -6.10 12.35 -9.19
CA PHE A 162 -5.23 12.66 -8.09
C PHE A 162 -3.83 12.10 -8.35
N ALA A 163 -2.83 12.79 -7.82
CA ALA A 163 -1.46 12.32 -7.78
C ALA A 163 -0.94 12.35 -6.36
N THR A 164 0.04 11.50 -6.10
CA THR A 164 0.75 11.45 -4.83
C THR A 164 2.25 11.32 -5.04
N GLY A 165 3.04 11.57 -4.00
CA GLY A 165 4.50 11.63 -4.03
C GLY A 165 5.02 13.07 -4.16
N GLY A 166 6.34 13.24 -4.28
CA GLY A 166 7.00 14.55 -4.37
C GLY A 166 7.29 15.20 -3.00
N TRP A 167 8.30 14.69 -2.31
CA TRP A 167 8.90 15.28 -1.11
C TRP A 167 10.12 16.15 -1.46
N ALA A 168 10.38 17.18 -0.65
CA ALA A 168 11.65 17.89 -0.64
C ALA A 168 12.61 17.20 0.34
N GLY A 169 13.86 16.97 -0.08
CA GLY A 169 14.85 16.31 0.77
C GLY A 169 15.38 17.21 1.87
N GLU A 170 16.12 16.58 2.79
CA GLU A 170 16.88 17.28 3.82
C GLU A 170 17.73 18.37 3.19
N SER A 171 17.50 19.60 3.61
CA SER A 171 18.10 20.78 3.01
C SER A 171 18.78 21.58 4.10
N SER A 172 19.83 22.30 3.75
CA SER A 172 20.46 23.22 4.69
C SER A 172 20.65 24.59 4.06
N LEU A 173 20.76 25.60 4.90
CA LEU A 173 21.19 26.91 4.48
C LEU A 173 22.25 27.46 5.44
N TRP A 174 23.09 28.33 4.90
CA TRP A 174 24.10 29.06 5.65
C TRP A 174 23.82 30.55 5.56
N LEU A 175 23.68 31.19 6.71
CA LEU A 175 23.43 32.61 6.85
C LEU A 175 24.39 33.17 7.90
N ASN A 176 25.27 34.09 7.49
CA ASN A 176 26.23 34.76 8.38
C ASN A 176 27.09 33.80 9.24
N GLY A 177 27.49 32.66 8.67
CA GLY A 177 28.29 31.64 9.39
C GLY A 177 27.49 30.65 10.24
N SER A 178 26.19 30.88 10.44
CA SER A 178 25.28 29.93 11.08
C SER A 178 24.66 28.98 10.06
N ARG A 179 24.63 27.69 10.38
CA ARG A 179 23.95 26.65 9.61
C ARG A 179 22.55 26.43 10.15
N PHE A 180 21.57 26.33 9.26
CA PHE A 180 20.21 25.90 9.59
C PHE A 180 19.92 24.64 8.78
N ASP A 181 19.34 23.66 9.44
CA ASP A 181 18.99 22.37 8.85
C ASP A 181 17.47 22.23 8.79
N ALA A 182 16.99 21.65 7.70
CA ALA A 182 15.60 21.28 7.50
C ALA A 182 15.52 19.80 7.20
N GLU A 183 14.64 19.11 7.93
CA GLU A 183 14.31 17.72 7.66
C GLU A 183 13.54 17.56 6.35
N LYS A 184 13.41 16.31 5.91
CA LYS A 184 12.58 15.93 4.76
C LYS A 184 11.16 16.50 4.94
N SER A 185 10.58 17.08 3.88
CA SER A 185 9.27 17.72 4.00
C SER A 185 8.17 16.71 4.36
N ALA A 186 7.48 16.93 5.47
CA ALA A 186 6.38 16.11 5.98
C ALA A 186 4.99 16.46 5.40
N THR A 187 4.91 17.32 4.37
CA THR A 187 3.62 17.75 3.83
C THR A 187 3.17 16.83 2.71
N LEU A 188 2.36 15.85 3.09
CA LEU A 188 1.66 14.98 2.16
C LEU A 188 0.26 15.56 1.93
N HIS A 189 0.01 15.97 0.69
CA HIS A 189 -1.31 16.39 0.24
C HIS A 189 -1.57 15.68 -1.07
N THR A 190 -2.74 15.04 -1.16
CA THR A 190 -3.36 14.65 -2.41
C THR A 190 -3.25 15.79 -3.44
N LYS A 191 -2.54 15.55 -4.54
CA LYS A 191 -2.34 16.49 -5.64
C LYS A 191 -3.47 16.32 -6.64
N LEU A 192 -3.88 17.40 -7.30
CA LEU A 192 -4.91 17.35 -8.31
C LEU A 192 -4.28 17.39 -9.69
N LEU A 193 -4.76 16.52 -10.58
CA LEU A 193 -4.43 16.56 -12.00
C LEU A 193 -5.72 16.73 -12.82
N VAL A 194 -5.66 17.58 -13.84
CA VAL A 194 -6.74 17.76 -14.82
C VAL A 194 -6.14 17.98 -16.19
N GLY A 195 -6.72 17.37 -17.22
CA GLY A 195 -6.11 17.37 -18.54
C GLY A 195 -7.06 16.95 -19.64
N ALA A 196 -6.50 16.90 -20.85
CA ALA A 196 -7.18 16.39 -22.03
C ALA A 196 -6.16 15.76 -22.98
N GLY A 197 -6.61 14.80 -23.78
CA GLY A 197 -5.75 14.08 -24.71
C GLY A 197 -6.49 13.48 -25.90
N VAL A 198 -5.68 12.99 -26.83
CA VAL A 198 -6.12 12.26 -28.02
C VAL A 198 -5.30 10.96 -28.11
N GLU A 199 -5.97 9.86 -28.40
CA GLU A 199 -5.39 8.53 -28.58
C GLU A 199 -5.80 7.95 -29.94
N TYR A 200 -4.85 7.32 -30.63
CA TYR A 200 -5.04 6.70 -31.95
C TYR A 200 -4.56 5.26 -31.96
N ALA A 201 -5.46 4.33 -32.24
CA ALA A 201 -5.19 2.91 -32.41
C ALA A 201 -4.69 2.60 -33.82
N PHE A 202 -3.36 2.56 -33.99
CA PHE A 202 -2.72 2.32 -35.28
C PHE A 202 -2.60 0.83 -35.64
N ALA A 203 -2.76 -0.07 -34.67
CA ALA A 203 -2.86 -1.51 -34.87
C ALA A 203 -4.05 -2.09 -34.10
N ARG A 204 -4.25 -3.42 -34.14
CA ARG A 204 -5.32 -4.08 -33.39
C ARG A 204 -5.13 -3.94 -31.87
N ASP A 205 -3.90 -4.11 -31.40
CA ASP A 205 -3.59 -4.15 -29.97
C ASP A 205 -2.69 -2.97 -29.55
N TRP A 206 -2.48 -1.98 -30.42
CA TRP A 206 -1.57 -0.86 -30.14
C TRP A 206 -2.18 0.49 -30.45
N SER A 207 -1.99 1.42 -29.52
CA SER A 207 -2.35 2.83 -29.67
C SER A 207 -1.22 3.77 -29.26
N VAL A 208 -1.24 4.97 -29.84
CA VAL A 208 -0.39 6.10 -29.44
C VAL A 208 -1.25 7.21 -28.86
N ARG A 209 -0.78 7.88 -27.81
CA ARG A 209 -1.49 9.02 -27.19
C ARG A 209 -0.64 10.28 -27.15
N ALA A 210 -1.31 11.42 -27.19
CA ALA A 210 -0.77 12.71 -26.79
C ALA A 210 -1.73 13.36 -25.78
N GLU A 211 -1.19 13.85 -24.66
CA GLU A 211 -1.98 14.33 -23.54
C GLU A 211 -1.34 15.56 -22.89
N TYR A 212 -2.18 16.51 -22.50
CA TYR A 212 -1.82 17.67 -21.70
C TYR A 212 -2.44 17.55 -20.31
N ILE A 213 -1.65 17.75 -19.26
CA ILE A 213 -2.09 17.72 -17.86
C ILE A 213 -1.64 19.00 -17.15
N TYR A 214 -2.55 19.62 -16.41
CA TYR A 214 -2.23 20.56 -15.35
C TYR A 214 -2.16 19.80 -14.02
N LEU A 215 -0.99 19.84 -13.37
CA LEU A 215 -0.73 19.16 -12.10
C LEU A 215 -0.51 20.21 -11.00
N ASP A 216 -1.44 20.29 -10.04
CA ASP A 216 -1.26 21.08 -8.82
C ASP A 216 -0.52 20.25 -7.78
N LEU A 217 0.72 20.63 -7.44
CA LEU A 217 1.59 19.88 -6.54
C LEU A 217 1.29 20.17 -5.05
N ALA A 218 0.16 20.83 -4.76
CA ALA A 218 -0.28 21.23 -3.42
C ALA A 218 0.74 22.16 -2.72
N ARG A 219 0.49 22.51 -1.45
CA ARG A 219 1.39 23.36 -0.66
C ARG A 219 2.40 22.49 0.08
N ASN A 220 3.66 22.91 0.08
CA ASN A 220 4.72 22.24 0.84
C ASN A 220 5.39 23.25 1.78
N LYS A 221 5.77 22.79 2.98
CA LYS A 221 6.48 23.56 3.98
C LYS A 221 7.70 22.79 4.50
N GLN A 222 8.87 23.45 4.52
CA GLN A 222 10.05 23.01 5.27
C GLN A 222 10.42 24.06 6.33
N LEU A 223 10.80 23.59 7.51
CA LEU A 223 11.27 24.41 8.62
C LEU A 223 12.79 24.24 8.73
N PHE A 224 13.51 25.35 8.73
CA PHE A 224 14.97 25.40 8.86
C PHE A 224 15.29 25.94 10.24
N GLU A 225 16.00 25.16 11.06
CA GLU A 225 16.34 25.50 12.44
C GLU A 225 17.83 25.41 12.68
N ASN A 226 18.37 26.24 13.58
CA ASN A 226 19.74 26.15 14.04
C ASN A 226 19.80 25.81 15.55
N GLU A 227 20.99 25.51 16.06
CA GLU A 227 21.20 25.16 17.48
C GLU A 227 20.83 26.30 18.45
N ASP A 228 20.81 27.55 17.98
CA ASP A 228 20.42 28.73 18.77
C ASP A 228 18.89 28.95 18.84
N GLY A 229 18.09 28.11 18.19
CA GLY A 229 16.63 28.18 18.17
C GLY A 229 16.04 29.25 17.23
N ALA A 230 16.85 29.87 16.38
CA ALA A 230 16.39 30.72 15.28
C ALA A 230 15.91 29.85 14.12
N SER A 231 14.87 30.32 13.41
CA SER A 231 14.28 29.50 12.34
C SER A 231 13.61 30.28 11.21
N PHE A 232 13.57 29.65 10.05
CA PHE A 232 12.92 30.12 8.82
C PHE A 232 11.98 29.04 8.27
N SER A 233 10.94 29.46 7.55
CA SER A 233 10.01 28.51 6.90
C SER A 233 9.98 28.72 5.40
N LEU A 234 10.48 27.74 4.63
CA LEU A 234 10.29 27.71 3.19
C LEU A 234 8.89 27.17 2.88
N ARG A 235 8.04 27.98 2.27
CA ARG A 235 6.69 27.62 1.83
C ARG A 235 6.64 27.63 0.31
N THR A 236 6.18 26.55 -0.31
CA THR A 236 6.04 26.45 -1.77
C THR A 236 4.63 25.99 -2.15
N HIS A 237 4.15 26.42 -3.32
CA HIS A 237 2.89 25.97 -3.91
C HIS A 237 3.03 25.83 -5.44
N PRO A 238 3.84 24.85 -5.89
CA PRO A 238 4.13 24.70 -7.29
C PRO A 238 2.95 24.08 -8.05
N ALA A 239 2.87 24.37 -9.35
CA ALA A 239 2.02 23.65 -10.29
C ALA A 239 2.75 23.53 -11.63
N ASP A 240 2.53 22.44 -12.35
CA ASP A 240 3.22 22.12 -13.60
C ASP A 240 2.22 21.89 -14.75
N HIS A 241 2.63 22.31 -15.95
CA HIS A 241 2.06 21.88 -17.21
C HIS A 241 2.86 20.68 -17.74
N LEU A 242 2.20 19.54 -17.92
CA LEU A 242 2.79 18.33 -18.45
C LEU A 242 2.31 18.10 -19.88
N LEU A 243 3.23 17.74 -20.77
CA LEU A 243 2.94 17.23 -22.09
C LEU A 243 3.47 15.80 -22.15
N ARG A 244 2.59 14.83 -22.38
CA ARG A 244 2.86 13.39 -22.31
C ARG A 244 2.53 12.72 -23.64
N PHE A 245 3.47 11.93 -24.16
CA PHE A 245 3.29 11.08 -25.33
C PHE A 245 3.43 9.62 -24.89
N GLY A 246 2.47 8.79 -25.25
CA GLY A 246 2.39 7.41 -24.77
C GLY A 246 2.22 6.39 -25.89
N LEU A 247 2.67 5.17 -25.62
CA LEU A 247 2.42 3.98 -26.42
C LEU A 247 1.76 2.95 -25.49
N ASN A 248 0.54 2.52 -25.85
CA ASN A 248 -0.22 1.56 -25.08
C ASN A 248 -0.43 0.27 -25.88
N TYR A 249 -0.34 -0.86 -25.19
CA TYR A 249 -0.74 -2.18 -25.64
C TYR A 249 -2.08 -2.54 -25.02
N HIS A 250 -3.07 -2.87 -25.84
CA HIS A 250 -4.43 -3.24 -25.43
C HIS A 250 -4.53 -4.76 -25.32
N ILE A 251 -4.90 -5.23 -24.13
CA ILE A 251 -5.13 -6.64 -23.85
C ILE A 251 -6.61 -6.90 -24.16
N THR A 252 -6.85 -7.51 -25.32
CA THR A 252 -8.20 -7.89 -25.72
C THR A 252 -8.70 -8.99 -24.78
N PRO A 253 -9.83 -8.82 -24.08
CA PRO A 253 -10.44 -9.91 -23.32
C PRO A 253 -10.73 -11.08 -24.25
N THR A 254 -10.29 -12.29 -23.91
CA THR A 254 -10.76 -13.50 -24.58
C THR A 254 -12.16 -13.83 -24.09
N GLU A 255 -13.16 -13.04 -24.46
CA GLU A 255 -14.54 -13.53 -24.37
C GLU A 255 -14.78 -14.49 -25.54
N PRO A 256 -15.29 -15.70 -25.29
CA PRO A 256 -15.90 -16.49 -26.34
C PRO A 256 -17.03 -15.66 -26.96
N PRO A 257 -17.21 -15.67 -28.30
CA PRO A 257 -18.26 -14.90 -28.93
C PRO A 257 -19.63 -15.22 -28.30
N PRO A 258 -20.43 -14.21 -27.92
CA PRO A 258 -21.75 -14.43 -27.34
C PRO A 258 -22.66 -14.97 -28.45
N GLY A 259 -22.86 -16.28 -28.46
CA GLY A 259 -23.73 -16.90 -29.47
C GLY A 259 -23.63 -18.41 -29.59
N ASP A 260 -22.52 -19.04 -29.21
CA ASP A 260 -22.43 -20.49 -29.20
C ASP A 260 -22.19 -20.97 -27.78
N ASP A 261 -23.21 -21.63 -27.23
CA ASP A 261 -23.10 -22.47 -26.05
C ASP A 261 -22.84 -23.91 -26.56
N PRO A 262 -21.59 -24.28 -26.92
CA PRO A 262 -21.30 -25.66 -27.22
C PRO A 262 -21.32 -26.41 -25.90
N LYS A 263 -22.45 -27.06 -25.64
CA LYS A 263 -22.56 -28.13 -24.65
C LYS A 263 -21.33 -29.05 -24.76
N GLY A 264 -20.43 -28.96 -23.78
CA GLY A 264 -19.47 -30.01 -23.46
C GLY A 264 -18.06 -29.91 -24.05
N GLU A 265 -17.51 -28.72 -24.30
CA GLU A 265 -16.05 -28.57 -24.49
C GLU A 265 -15.39 -28.03 -23.22
N ALA A 266 -14.32 -28.70 -22.78
CA ALA A 266 -13.54 -28.33 -21.62
C ALA A 266 -13.10 -26.86 -21.73
N THR A 267 -13.46 -26.04 -20.73
CA THR A 267 -12.94 -24.69 -20.55
C THR A 267 -11.42 -24.75 -20.68
N GLN A 268 -10.84 -24.07 -21.67
CA GLN A 268 -9.39 -24.02 -21.83
C GLN A 268 -8.79 -23.42 -20.55
N GLU A 269 -7.81 -24.10 -19.96
CA GLU A 269 -7.02 -23.56 -18.85
C GLU A 269 -6.48 -22.18 -19.21
N GLU A 270 -6.68 -21.21 -18.31
CA GLU A 270 -6.18 -19.86 -18.49
C GLU A 270 -4.64 -19.90 -18.51
N ARG A 271 -4.04 -19.43 -19.62
CA ARG A 271 -2.58 -19.47 -19.79
C ARG A 271 -1.88 -18.30 -19.11
N TYR A 272 -2.55 -17.17 -18.96
CA TYR A 272 -2.05 -16.00 -18.28
C TYR A 272 -3.23 -15.19 -17.73
N SER A 273 -3.02 -14.53 -16.59
CA SER A 273 -3.99 -13.59 -16.01
C SER A 273 -3.33 -12.26 -15.70
N VAL A 274 -4.10 -11.18 -15.83
CA VAL A 274 -3.69 -9.83 -15.47
C VAL A 274 -4.82 -9.18 -14.69
N HIS A 275 -4.55 -8.77 -13.46
CA HIS A 275 -5.51 -8.05 -12.62
C HIS A 275 -4.88 -6.77 -12.07
N GLY A 276 -5.72 -5.78 -11.76
CA GLY A 276 -5.34 -4.56 -11.08
C GLY A 276 -6.10 -4.40 -9.78
N GLN A 277 -5.42 -3.86 -8.77
CA GLN A 277 -6.05 -3.42 -7.53
C GLN A 277 -5.51 -2.06 -7.13
N LEU A 278 -6.38 -1.20 -6.64
CA LEU A 278 -6.06 0.12 -6.12
C LEU A 278 -6.81 0.37 -4.83
N THR A 279 -6.12 0.89 -3.82
CA THR A 279 -6.73 1.28 -2.55
C THR A 279 -6.22 2.64 -2.12
N LEU A 280 -7.13 3.51 -1.70
CA LEU A 280 -6.84 4.79 -1.04
C LEU A 280 -7.61 4.81 0.29
N VAL A 281 -6.92 5.01 1.40
CA VAL A 281 -7.52 5.15 2.73
C VAL A 281 -7.13 6.49 3.31
N GLY A 282 -8.10 7.32 3.68
CA GLY A 282 -7.88 8.46 4.58
C GLY A 282 -8.41 8.09 5.96
N GLN A 283 -7.57 8.15 7.00
CA GLN A 283 -7.96 7.81 8.37
C GLN A 283 -7.50 8.90 9.34
N GLY A 284 -8.31 9.24 10.35
CA GLY A 284 -7.98 10.26 11.33
C GLY A 284 -8.73 10.14 12.65
N TYR A 285 -8.27 10.88 13.65
CA TYR A 285 -8.86 10.96 14.99
C TYR A 285 -8.88 12.41 15.51
N PRO A 286 -9.91 12.79 16.29
CA PRO A 286 -9.94 14.07 16.98
C PRO A 286 -9.03 14.05 18.21
N ARG A 287 -8.84 15.22 18.84
CA ARG A 287 -8.14 15.31 20.11
C ARG A 287 -8.80 14.40 21.16
N PHE A 288 -8.00 13.65 21.92
CA PHE A 288 -8.48 12.79 23.00
C PHE A 288 -7.78 13.09 24.33
N ARG A 289 -8.20 12.39 25.39
CA ARG A 289 -7.60 12.56 26.72
C ARG A 289 -6.28 11.80 26.82
N SER A 290 -5.22 12.51 27.17
CA SER A 290 -3.96 11.90 27.58
C SER A 290 -3.38 12.68 28.76
N ARG A 291 -2.95 11.96 29.81
CA ARG A 291 -2.32 12.58 30.98
C ARG A 291 -0.84 12.86 30.77
N TYR A 292 -0.18 12.07 29.94
CA TYR A 292 1.25 12.14 29.64
C TYR A 292 1.53 11.52 28.26
N GLU A 293 2.66 11.87 27.67
CA GLU A 293 3.11 11.33 26.39
C GLU A 293 4.59 10.99 26.52
N GLY A 294 4.97 9.83 25.97
CA GLY A 294 6.33 9.37 25.83
C GLY A 294 6.71 9.19 24.37
N PRO A 295 7.90 8.63 24.09
CA PRO A 295 8.46 8.54 22.75
C PRO A 295 7.57 7.78 21.75
N ASN A 296 6.92 6.69 22.19
CA ASN A 296 6.11 5.81 21.36
C ASN A 296 4.61 5.94 21.68
N SER A 297 4.19 7.13 22.14
CA SER A 297 2.78 7.44 22.40
C SER A 297 2.04 7.86 21.14
N LEU A 298 0.75 7.50 21.07
CA LEU A 298 -0.18 8.15 20.13
C LEU A 298 -0.40 9.61 20.56
N PRO A 299 -0.04 10.63 19.75
CA PRO A 299 -0.20 12.03 20.16
C PRO A 299 -1.66 12.38 20.47
N ALA A 300 -1.93 13.08 21.57
CA ALA A 300 -3.30 13.42 21.98
C ALA A 300 -3.96 14.49 21.11
N ARG A 301 -3.16 15.21 20.31
CA ARG A 301 -3.66 16.19 19.32
C ARG A 301 -4.35 15.47 18.16
N ALA A 302 -5.32 16.13 17.54
CA ALA A 302 -5.97 15.57 16.35
C ALA A 302 -4.95 15.29 15.23
N GLY A 303 -5.17 14.18 14.52
CA GLY A 303 -4.29 13.70 13.45
C GLY A 303 -5.09 13.06 12.32
N ILE A 304 -4.57 13.16 11.11
CA ILE A 304 -5.11 12.51 9.91
C ILE A 304 -3.94 12.11 9.02
N ASN A 305 -3.99 10.90 8.50
CA ASN A 305 -3.03 10.37 7.53
C ASN A 305 -3.78 9.68 6.39
N GLU A 306 -3.08 9.50 5.27
CA GLU A 306 -3.59 8.79 4.10
C GLU A 306 -2.61 7.70 3.67
N THR A 307 -3.16 6.60 3.15
CA THR A 307 -2.40 5.54 2.51
C THR A 307 -2.95 5.23 1.13
N PHE A 308 -2.04 4.90 0.23
CA PHE A 308 -2.30 4.58 -1.15
C PHE A 308 -1.50 3.35 -1.52
N SER A 309 -2.17 2.37 -2.13
CA SER A 309 -1.52 1.28 -2.84
C SER A 309 -2.13 1.05 -4.21
N ILE A 310 -1.26 0.58 -5.09
CA ILE A 310 -1.64 -0.02 -6.35
C ILE A 310 -0.82 -1.28 -6.57
N THR A 311 -1.51 -2.35 -6.91
CA THR A 311 -0.91 -3.65 -7.23
C THR A 311 -1.35 -4.07 -8.62
N THR A 312 -0.41 -4.52 -9.44
CA THR A 312 -0.73 -5.27 -10.67
C THR A 312 -0.39 -6.72 -10.41
N PHE A 313 -1.26 -7.64 -10.81
CA PHE A 313 -1.07 -9.07 -10.63
C PHE A 313 -0.85 -9.70 -11.99
N PHE A 314 0.28 -10.41 -12.15
CA PHE A 314 0.56 -11.19 -13.33
C PHE A 314 0.63 -12.66 -12.95
N GLY A 315 -0.19 -13.49 -13.59
CA GLY A 315 -0.15 -14.94 -13.50
C GLY A 315 0.21 -15.56 -14.85
N VAL A 316 0.99 -16.65 -14.84
CA VAL A 316 1.27 -17.43 -16.05
C VAL A 316 1.33 -18.92 -15.74
N SER A 317 0.68 -19.72 -16.57
CA SER A 317 0.79 -21.17 -16.57
C SER A 317 2.09 -21.58 -17.26
N LEU A 318 2.91 -22.39 -16.58
CA LEU A 318 4.22 -22.83 -17.09
C LEU A 318 4.16 -24.24 -17.68
N TRP A 319 3.62 -25.17 -16.92
CA TRP A 319 3.35 -26.55 -17.30
C TRP A 319 2.19 -27.07 -16.45
N LYS A 320 1.78 -28.34 -16.65
CA LYS A 320 0.61 -28.90 -15.96
C LYS A 320 0.70 -28.72 -14.43
N GLY A 321 -0.23 -27.95 -13.89
CA GLY A 321 -0.35 -27.64 -12.46
C GLY A 321 0.72 -26.68 -11.93
N ALA A 322 1.57 -26.08 -12.76
CA ALA A 322 2.60 -25.13 -12.35
C ALA A 322 2.34 -23.72 -12.85
N GLU A 323 2.43 -22.78 -11.93
CA GLU A 323 2.04 -21.39 -12.12
C GLU A 323 3.11 -20.48 -11.53
N ALA A 324 3.41 -19.37 -12.20
CA ALA A 324 4.25 -18.31 -11.66
C ALA A 324 3.48 -17.01 -11.55
N TYR A 325 3.74 -16.29 -10.47
CA TYR A 325 3.11 -15.01 -10.18
C TYR A 325 4.15 -13.92 -9.94
N LEU A 326 3.83 -12.70 -10.36
CA LEU A 326 4.62 -11.50 -10.14
C LEU A 326 3.70 -10.33 -9.88
N ASN A 327 3.86 -9.68 -8.73
CA ASN A 327 3.00 -8.54 -8.37
C ASN A 327 3.84 -7.30 -8.05
N PRO A 328 4.09 -6.43 -9.04
CA PRO A 328 4.61 -5.11 -8.79
C PRO A 328 3.57 -4.30 -8.01
N GLU A 329 4.00 -3.70 -6.91
CA GLU A 329 3.15 -2.91 -6.03
C GLU A 329 3.80 -1.56 -5.75
N THR A 330 3.03 -0.49 -5.86
CA THR A 330 3.45 0.83 -5.42
C THR A 330 2.66 1.25 -4.21
N THR A 331 3.36 1.63 -3.16
CA THR A 331 2.74 2.02 -1.90
C THR A 331 3.27 3.39 -1.45
N GLN A 332 2.42 4.12 -0.76
CA GLN A 332 2.70 5.45 -0.25
C GLN A 332 1.81 5.72 0.96
N GLY A 333 2.34 6.45 1.94
CA GLY A 333 1.57 6.89 3.10
C GLY A 333 2.15 6.40 4.42
N PHE A 334 1.47 6.81 5.49
CA PHE A 334 1.81 6.46 6.86
C PHE A 334 0.55 6.02 7.58
N GLY A 335 0.68 5.06 8.49
CA GLY A 335 -0.36 4.82 9.48
C GLY A 335 -0.45 6.00 10.43
N LEU A 336 -1.51 6.04 11.24
CA LEU A 336 -1.69 7.09 12.24
C LEU A 336 -0.50 7.13 13.20
N ALA A 337 0.03 8.34 13.43
CA ALA A 337 1.19 8.56 14.29
C ALA A 337 2.40 7.66 13.96
N ASP A 338 2.63 7.41 12.66
CA ASP A 338 3.69 6.54 12.15
C ASP A 338 3.64 5.11 12.72
N GLY A 339 2.48 4.72 13.25
CA GLY A 339 2.24 3.42 13.87
C GLY A 339 2.37 3.35 15.38
N TYR A 340 2.80 4.43 16.04
CA TYR A 340 3.02 4.44 17.48
C TYR A 340 1.72 4.53 18.29
N GLY A 341 1.74 3.89 19.46
CA GLY A 341 0.73 4.02 20.50
C GLY A 341 -0.54 3.20 20.31
N PHE A 342 -0.56 2.25 19.37
CA PHE A 342 -1.60 1.24 19.22
C PHE A 342 -0.97 -0.14 19.19
N ALA A 343 -1.55 -1.11 19.91
CA ALA A 343 -1.13 -2.51 19.75
C ALA A 343 -1.86 -3.16 18.56
N GLY A 344 -3.18 -3.05 18.53
CA GLY A 344 -4.03 -3.41 17.40
C GLY A 344 -4.04 -2.31 16.36
N TYR A 345 -3.07 -2.36 15.44
CA TYR A 345 -2.84 -1.33 14.42
C TYR A 345 -4.14 -0.93 13.68
N PRO A 346 -4.55 0.36 13.69
CA PRO A 346 -5.86 0.78 13.17
C PRO A 346 -6.10 0.61 11.67
N ASN A 347 -5.03 0.47 10.88
CA ASN A 347 -5.12 0.36 9.42
C ASN A 347 -4.04 -0.56 8.88
N ASN A 348 -4.38 -1.80 8.59
CA ASN A 348 -3.46 -2.81 8.07
C ASN A 348 -3.04 -2.56 6.60
N GLU A 349 -3.64 -1.58 5.92
CA GLU A 349 -3.15 -1.11 4.61
C GLU A 349 -2.06 -0.02 4.77
N ALA A 350 -1.83 0.48 5.99
CA ALA A 350 -0.68 1.30 6.28
C ALA A 350 0.52 0.43 6.67
N PHE A 351 1.43 0.24 5.71
CA PHE A 351 2.70 -0.45 5.96
C PHE A 351 3.56 0.28 6.99
N GLN A 352 4.22 -0.49 7.85
CA GLN A 352 5.00 0.01 9.00
C GLN A 352 6.16 0.91 8.57
N GLY A 353 6.77 0.61 7.41
CA GLY A 353 7.86 1.38 6.82
C GLY A 353 7.44 2.63 6.04
N GLY A 354 6.33 3.28 6.41
CA GLY A 354 5.63 4.35 5.69
C GLY A 354 6.52 5.30 4.87
N SER A 355 6.00 5.75 3.73
CA SER A 355 6.79 6.51 2.76
C SER A 355 6.07 7.76 2.27
N TYR A 356 6.81 8.88 2.33
CA TYR A 356 6.43 10.15 1.70
C TYR A 356 6.58 10.12 0.16
N SER A 357 7.20 9.08 -0.40
CA SER A 357 7.27 8.81 -1.85
C SER A 357 6.56 7.52 -2.22
N ASN A 358 6.08 7.47 -3.46
CA ASN A 358 5.73 6.21 -4.09
C ASN A 358 6.96 5.33 -4.21
N ASN A 359 6.96 4.22 -3.51
CA ASN A 359 8.00 3.23 -3.63
C ASN A 359 7.43 2.05 -4.41
N LEU A 360 8.08 1.72 -5.53
CA LEU A 360 7.77 0.51 -6.27
C LEU A 360 8.50 -0.67 -5.61
N HIS A 361 7.75 -1.71 -5.30
CA HIS A 361 8.20 -2.93 -4.67
C HIS A 361 7.74 -4.14 -5.48
N PHE A 362 8.51 -5.22 -5.39
CA PHE A 362 8.09 -6.55 -5.88
C PHE A 362 7.79 -7.40 -4.66
N GLN A 363 6.58 -7.24 -4.13
CA GLN A 363 6.21 -7.83 -2.86
C GLN A 363 5.86 -9.31 -2.95
N ARG A 364 5.28 -9.72 -4.08
CA ARG A 364 4.99 -11.12 -4.36
C ARG A 364 5.66 -11.54 -5.66
N TYR A 365 6.45 -12.60 -5.56
CA TYR A 365 6.91 -13.37 -6.71
C TYR A 365 7.17 -14.80 -6.25
N PHE A 366 6.38 -15.73 -6.77
CA PHE A 366 6.40 -17.11 -6.32
C PHE A 366 6.01 -18.08 -7.42
N LEU A 367 6.46 -19.31 -7.24
CA LEU A 367 6.08 -20.47 -8.04
C LEU A 367 5.13 -21.33 -7.21
N ARG A 368 4.02 -21.75 -7.81
CA ARG A 368 3.07 -22.71 -7.22
C ARG A 368 3.03 -23.96 -8.09
N GLN A 369 3.08 -25.13 -7.47
CA GLN A 369 2.89 -26.42 -8.14
C GLN A 369 1.80 -27.22 -7.42
N ASN A 370 0.76 -27.56 -8.16
CA ASN A 370 -0.34 -28.42 -7.74
C ASN A 370 -0.13 -29.84 -8.27
N PHE A 371 -0.25 -30.83 -7.40
CA PHE A 371 -0.26 -32.25 -7.72
C PHE A 371 -1.63 -32.82 -7.34
N GLY A 372 -2.41 -33.20 -8.34
CA GLY A 372 -3.71 -33.84 -8.14
C GLY A 372 -3.59 -35.23 -7.51
N LEU A 373 -4.44 -35.51 -6.53
CA LEU A 373 -4.58 -36.82 -5.87
C LEU A 373 -5.92 -37.49 -6.20
N GLY A 374 -6.69 -36.95 -7.16
CA GLY A 374 -8.04 -37.38 -7.52
C GLY A 374 -9.15 -36.77 -6.67
N GLY A 375 -10.35 -37.36 -6.75
CA GLY A 375 -11.57 -36.78 -6.19
C GLY A 375 -12.39 -36.05 -7.24
N GLU A 376 -13.39 -35.30 -6.81
CA GLU A 376 -14.17 -34.44 -7.71
C GLU A 376 -13.30 -33.33 -8.29
N GLN A 377 -13.65 -32.88 -9.51
CA GLN A 377 -13.00 -31.70 -10.11
C GLN A 377 -13.65 -30.45 -9.51
N GLU A 378 -12.83 -29.61 -8.90
CA GLU A 378 -13.23 -28.28 -8.43
C GLU A 378 -12.86 -27.27 -9.51
N LYS A 379 -13.83 -26.47 -9.95
CA LYS A 379 -13.54 -25.28 -10.75
C LYS A 379 -12.94 -24.22 -9.83
N ILE A 380 -11.80 -23.69 -10.24
CA ILE A 380 -11.21 -22.48 -9.67
C ILE A 380 -11.45 -21.35 -10.69
N ASP A 381 -12.09 -20.28 -10.23
CA ASP A 381 -12.29 -19.08 -11.05
C ASP A 381 -11.01 -18.22 -11.08
N ALA A 382 -10.82 -17.49 -12.19
CA ALA A 382 -9.71 -16.54 -12.32
C ALA A 382 -9.79 -15.46 -11.23
N GLY A 383 -8.64 -15.06 -10.70
CA GLY A 383 -8.57 -13.98 -9.72
C GLY A 383 -7.14 -13.55 -9.43
N GLN A 384 -6.98 -12.63 -8.49
CA GLN A 384 -5.67 -12.21 -8.03
C GLN A 384 -4.87 -13.44 -7.56
N ASN A 385 -3.69 -13.65 -8.17
CA ASN A 385 -2.81 -14.79 -7.87
C ASN A 385 -3.44 -16.18 -8.07
N THR A 386 -4.42 -16.29 -8.97
CA THR A 386 -5.11 -17.54 -9.28
C THR A 386 -5.48 -17.58 -10.75
N LEU A 387 -5.13 -18.67 -11.45
CA LEU A 387 -5.54 -18.90 -12.83
C LEU A 387 -6.82 -19.73 -12.89
N GLU A 388 -7.73 -19.40 -13.81
CA GLU A 388 -8.94 -20.20 -14.03
C GLU A 388 -8.57 -21.60 -14.55
N GLY A 389 -9.14 -22.62 -13.92
CA GLY A 389 -8.91 -24.00 -14.29
C GLY A 389 -9.68 -25.02 -13.45
N MET A 390 -9.58 -26.28 -13.85
CA MET A 390 -10.09 -27.40 -13.08
C MET A 390 -8.95 -28.04 -12.28
N VAL A 391 -9.17 -28.26 -11.00
CA VAL A 391 -8.20 -28.97 -10.14
C VAL A 391 -8.87 -30.11 -9.40
N ASP A 392 -8.07 -31.12 -9.05
CA ASP A 392 -8.51 -32.18 -8.16
C ASP A 392 -8.85 -31.61 -6.77
N ALA A 393 -9.99 -32.03 -6.21
CA ALA A 393 -10.40 -31.68 -4.85
C ALA A 393 -9.36 -32.13 -3.81
N ASN A 394 -8.79 -33.33 -3.99
CA ASN A 394 -7.65 -33.79 -3.21
C ASN A 394 -6.36 -33.43 -3.94
N ARG A 395 -5.48 -32.68 -3.30
CA ARG A 395 -4.25 -32.19 -3.96
C ARG A 395 -3.16 -31.88 -2.95
N VAL A 396 -1.92 -31.95 -3.44
CA VAL A 396 -0.75 -31.40 -2.76
C VAL A 396 -0.30 -30.14 -3.50
N THR A 397 -0.16 -29.04 -2.78
CA THR A 397 0.30 -27.77 -3.35
C THR A 397 1.62 -27.37 -2.70
N PHE A 398 2.61 -27.01 -3.51
CA PHE A 398 3.86 -26.42 -3.05
C PHE A 398 3.98 -25.00 -3.55
N THR A 399 4.31 -24.07 -2.65
CA THR A 399 4.52 -22.65 -2.97
C THR A 399 5.90 -22.22 -2.47
N ILE A 400 6.73 -21.65 -3.36
CA ILE A 400 8.07 -21.15 -3.03
C ILE A 400 8.30 -19.76 -3.64
N GLY A 401 8.88 -18.85 -2.88
CA GLY A 401 9.19 -17.50 -3.35
C GLY A 401 9.10 -16.46 -2.25
N LYS A 402 8.78 -15.22 -2.64
CA LYS A 402 8.42 -14.13 -1.74
C LYS A 402 6.90 -13.93 -1.75
N TYR A 403 6.27 -14.00 -0.59
CA TYR A 403 4.82 -13.81 -0.41
C TYR A 403 4.50 -13.54 1.07
N GLY A 404 3.26 -13.17 1.39
CA GLY A 404 2.84 -12.96 2.78
C GLY A 404 2.55 -14.30 3.44
N VAL A 405 3.00 -14.52 4.68
CA VAL A 405 2.66 -15.75 5.42
C VAL A 405 1.14 -15.88 5.55
N THR A 406 0.48 -14.75 5.79
CA THR A 406 -0.98 -14.65 5.89
C THR A 406 -1.70 -14.92 4.56
N ASP A 407 -1.02 -14.90 3.41
CA ASP A 407 -1.63 -15.27 2.12
C ASP A 407 -2.02 -16.77 2.10
N ILE A 408 -1.45 -17.59 2.99
CA ILE A 408 -1.69 -19.05 3.06
C ILE A 408 -2.19 -19.49 4.45
N PHE A 409 -1.68 -18.87 5.52
CA PHE A 409 -2.00 -19.20 6.91
C PHE A 409 -2.93 -18.16 7.53
N ASP A 410 -3.79 -18.55 8.48
CA ASP A 410 -4.75 -17.66 9.17
C ASP A 410 -5.74 -16.90 8.26
N ASP A 411 -5.91 -17.36 7.02
CA ASP A 411 -6.94 -16.85 6.12
C ASP A 411 -8.35 -16.93 6.77
N ASN A 412 -9.20 -15.95 6.50
CA ASN A 412 -10.60 -15.95 6.93
C ASN A 412 -11.44 -15.13 5.96
N ARG A 413 -12.50 -15.72 5.43
CA ARG A 413 -13.31 -15.08 4.40
C ARG A 413 -14.00 -13.77 4.83
N PHE A 414 -14.20 -13.57 6.14
CA PHE A 414 -14.95 -12.43 6.67
C PHE A 414 -14.05 -11.31 7.21
N ALA A 415 -12.82 -11.63 7.61
CA ALA A 415 -11.89 -10.70 8.24
C ALA A 415 -10.44 -11.09 7.92
N HIS A 416 -9.91 -10.56 6.82
CA HIS A 416 -8.55 -10.85 6.35
C HIS A 416 -7.99 -9.72 5.47
N ASP A 417 -8.78 -9.21 4.53
CA ASP A 417 -8.34 -8.19 3.58
C ASP A 417 -8.74 -6.76 4.02
N SER A 418 -7.73 -5.96 4.37
CA SER A 418 -7.88 -4.54 4.74
C SER A 418 -8.25 -3.60 3.59
N ARG A 419 -8.24 -4.09 2.35
CA ARG A 419 -8.64 -3.34 1.16
C ARG A 419 -10.14 -3.54 0.87
N ASN A 420 -10.73 -4.62 1.38
CA ASN A 420 -12.12 -5.00 1.14
C ASN A 420 -13.03 -5.00 2.38
N GLY A 421 -12.52 -5.35 3.57
CA GLY A 421 -13.28 -5.48 4.81
C GLY A 421 -12.85 -4.50 5.90
N PHE A 422 -12.65 -5.04 7.12
CA PHE A 422 -12.14 -4.31 8.28
C PHE A 422 -10.75 -3.73 8.00
N LEU A 423 -10.40 -2.59 8.59
CA LEU A 423 -9.07 -1.99 8.51
C LEU A 423 -8.15 -2.48 9.64
N ASN A 424 -8.66 -2.75 10.83
CA ASN A 424 -7.81 -3.04 11.98
C ASN A 424 -7.03 -4.36 11.82
N ASN A 425 -5.71 -4.32 12.06
CA ASN A 425 -4.86 -5.49 11.93
C ASN A 425 -5.28 -6.63 12.87
N SER A 426 -5.58 -6.33 14.13
CA SER A 426 -5.94 -7.36 15.12
C SER A 426 -7.28 -8.04 14.81
N VAL A 427 -8.12 -7.45 13.97
CA VAL A 427 -9.35 -8.07 13.46
C VAL A 427 -9.05 -8.95 12.24
N ASN A 428 -8.21 -8.49 11.32
CA ASN A 428 -7.88 -9.17 10.07
C ASN A 428 -6.92 -10.37 10.24
N THR A 429 -6.10 -10.36 11.29
CA THR A 429 -5.15 -11.44 11.60
C THR A 429 -5.31 -11.90 13.05
N MET A 430 -4.78 -13.08 13.39
CA MET A 430 -4.53 -13.48 14.77
C MET A 430 -3.56 -12.48 15.40
N GLY A 431 -4.04 -11.64 16.33
CA GLY A 431 -3.24 -10.56 16.88
C GLY A 431 -1.90 -11.01 17.50
N ALA A 432 -1.84 -12.20 18.10
CA ALA A 432 -0.62 -12.75 18.69
C ALA A 432 0.25 -13.57 17.71
N PHE A 433 -0.16 -13.70 16.44
CA PHE A 433 0.65 -14.40 15.44
C PHE A 433 1.80 -13.49 14.98
N ASP A 434 2.98 -13.73 15.54
CA ASP A 434 4.22 -12.99 15.25
C ASP A 434 4.86 -13.52 13.96
N TYR A 435 4.12 -13.42 12.86
CA TYR A 435 4.52 -13.98 11.57
C TYR A 435 5.69 -13.19 10.95
N PRO A 436 6.64 -13.86 10.27
CA PRO A 436 7.75 -13.21 9.62
C PRO A 436 7.28 -12.33 8.46
N ALA A 437 7.74 -11.09 8.46
CA ALA A 437 7.51 -10.15 7.39
C ALA A 437 8.63 -9.10 7.35
N ASP A 438 8.92 -8.57 6.17
CA ASP A 438 9.53 -7.25 6.05
C ASP A 438 8.51 -6.16 6.44
N PRO A 439 8.89 -4.87 6.53
CA PRO A 439 7.97 -3.79 6.95
C PRO A 439 6.74 -3.59 6.04
N TRP A 440 6.64 -4.34 4.95
CA TRP A 440 5.49 -4.36 4.05
C TRP A 440 4.62 -5.63 4.17
N GLY A 441 4.94 -6.57 5.06
CA GLY A 441 4.13 -7.78 5.27
C GLY A 441 4.61 -9.02 4.51
N PHE A 442 5.81 -9.01 3.91
CA PHE A 442 6.24 -10.08 3.00
C PHE A 442 7.55 -10.74 3.41
N THR A 443 7.68 -12.04 3.16
CA THR A 443 8.90 -12.78 3.46
C THR A 443 9.19 -13.85 2.40
N TYR A 444 10.40 -14.41 2.46
CA TYR A 444 10.81 -15.57 1.68
C TYR A 444 10.46 -16.84 2.41
N GLY A 445 9.86 -17.79 1.70
CA GLY A 445 9.59 -19.09 2.29
C GLY A 445 9.16 -20.17 1.32
N LEU A 446 8.95 -21.34 1.92
CA LEU A 446 8.44 -22.54 1.29
C LEU A 446 7.25 -23.03 2.08
N THR A 447 6.15 -23.31 1.40
CA THR A 447 4.95 -23.89 1.99
C THR A 447 4.54 -25.15 1.24
N GLY A 448 4.09 -26.16 1.99
CA GLY A 448 3.41 -27.33 1.49
C GLY A 448 2.01 -27.43 2.08
N GLU A 449 1.01 -27.69 1.23
CA GLU A 449 -0.38 -27.87 1.61
C GLU A 449 -0.87 -29.23 1.11
N VAL A 450 -1.58 -29.96 1.97
CA VAL A 450 -2.24 -31.22 1.61
C VAL A 450 -3.73 -31.04 1.88
N LYS A 451 -4.50 -30.94 0.80
CA LYS A 451 -5.97 -30.92 0.85
C LYS A 451 -6.47 -32.35 0.61
N TYR A 452 -7.25 -32.87 1.54
CA TYR A 452 -7.84 -34.20 1.44
C TYR A 452 -9.24 -34.21 2.08
N ASP A 453 -10.26 -34.44 1.26
CA ASP A 453 -11.68 -34.44 1.66
C ASP A 453 -12.05 -33.15 2.43
N ARG A 454 -12.51 -33.24 3.67
CA ARG A 454 -12.86 -32.08 4.50
C ARG A 454 -11.68 -31.43 5.24
N TRP A 455 -10.46 -31.96 5.10
CA TRP A 455 -9.28 -31.48 5.82
C TRP A 455 -8.28 -30.79 4.90
N THR A 456 -7.57 -29.80 5.43
CA THR A 456 -6.32 -29.31 4.86
C THR A 456 -5.27 -29.21 5.95
N ALA A 457 -4.07 -29.74 5.69
CA ALA A 457 -2.91 -29.51 6.52
C ALA A 457 -1.90 -28.65 5.76
N ARG A 458 -1.35 -27.65 6.43
CA ARG A 458 -0.36 -26.71 5.87
C ARG A 458 0.88 -26.70 6.75
N GLY A 459 2.04 -26.60 6.13
CA GLY A 459 3.31 -26.44 6.83
C GLY A 459 4.25 -25.55 6.02
N GLY A 460 4.92 -24.62 6.69
CA GLY A 460 5.79 -23.64 6.06
C GLY A 460 7.02 -23.31 6.88
N VAL A 461 8.05 -22.83 6.17
CA VAL A 461 9.28 -22.30 6.79
C VAL A 461 9.63 -20.98 6.11
N PHE A 462 9.87 -19.96 6.92
CA PHE A 462 9.98 -18.57 6.46
C PHE A 462 11.17 -17.85 7.11
N GLN A 463 11.77 -16.90 6.38
CA GLN A 463 12.88 -16.10 6.89
C GLN A 463 12.37 -14.99 7.83
N LEU A 464 13.02 -14.85 8.99
CA LEU A 464 12.75 -13.75 9.92
C LEU A 464 13.60 -12.51 9.61
N PRO A 465 13.19 -11.31 10.07
CA PRO A 465 14.04 -10.12 10.08
C PRO A 465 15.36 -10.32 10.86
N ASP A 466 16.43 -9.62 10.47
CA ASP A 466 17.73 -9.66 11.17
C ASP A 466 17.67 -9.11 12.61
N TYR A 467 16.77 -8.16 12.85
CA TYR A 467 16.39 -7.54 14.12
C TYR A 467 14.91 -7.13 14.02
N PRO A 468 14.20 -6.88 15.14
CA PRO A 468 12.79 -6.47 15.09
C PRO A 468 12.56 -5.28 14.14
N ASP A 469 11.55 -5.37 13.27
CA ASP A 469 11.21 -4.39 12.19
C ASP A 469 12.36 -4.08 11.19
N ALA A 470 13.33 -4.97 11.03
CA ALA A 470 14.39 -4.76 10.05
C ALA A 470 13.84 -4.75 8.61
N ARG A 471 14.30 -3.78 7.82
CA ARG A 471 14.10 -3.75 6.35
C ARG A 471 14.82 -4.88 5.61
N THR A 472 15.70 -5.62 6.29
CA THR A 472 16.46 -6.74 5.74
C THR A 472 16.06 -8.03 6.45
N LEU A 473 15.77 -9.05 5.64
CA LEU A 473 15.48 -10.40 6.10
C LEU A 473 16.80 -11.18 6.24
N GLU A 474 16.87 -12.07 7.23
CA GLU A 474 18.04 -12.91 7.49
C GLU A 474 18.18 -13.99 6.39
N MET A 475 19.11 -13.74 5.48
CA MET A 475 19.32 -14.59 4.31
C MET A 475 20.02 -15.91 4.64
N LYS A 476 20.64 -16.05 5.83
CA LYS A 476 21.27 -17.30 6.25
C LYS A 476 20.20 -18.27 6.75
N PRO A 477 20.00 -19.44 6.12
CA PRO A 477 18.90 -20.37 6.40
C PRO A 477 18.80 -20.95 7.83
N ARG A 478 19.72 -20.59 8.75
CA ARG A 478 19.78 -21.09 10.13
C ARG A 478 19.96 -19.99 11.18
N ALA A 479 20.06 -18.72 10.76
CA ALA A 479 20.31 -17.62 11.68
C ALA A 479 19.01 -17.00 12.21
N GLY A 480 17.93 -17.00 11.42
CA GLY A 480 16.59 -16.62 11.85
C GLY A 480 15.52 -17.26 10.96
N PHE A 481 14.57 -18.01 11.52
CA PHE A 481 13.43 -18.56 10.77
C PHE A 481 12.20 -18.82 11.63
N GLU A 482 11.03 -18.79 11.00
CA GLU A 482 9.79 -19.33 11.56
C GLU A 482 9.50 -20.71 10.94
N ALA A 483 9.07 -21.65 11.76
CA ALA A 483 8.32 -22.81 11.31
C ALA A 483 6.86 -22.66 11.73
N VAL A 484 5.93 -22.78 10.78
CA VAL A 484 4.48 -22.63 11.01
C VAL A 484 3.73 -23.84 10.47
N GLY A 485 2.68 -24.25 11.18
CA GLY A 485 1.77 -25.29 10.77
C GLY A 485 0.33 -24.90 11.04
N GLU A 486 -0.57 -25.30 10.15
CA GLU A 486 -2.00 -25.09 10.31
C GLU A 486 -2.78 -26.35 9.92
N ILE A 487 -3.80 -26.67 10.70
CA ILE A 487 -4.79 -27.71 10.37
C ILE A 487 -6.14 -27.03 10.23
N GLU A 488 -6.73 -27.15 9.05
CA GLU A 488 -8.05 -26.66 8.70
C GLU A 488 -9.02 -27.85 8.57
N GLU A 489 -10.17 -27.69 9.21
CA GLU A 489 -11.33 -28.55 9.05
C GLU A 489 -12.46 -27.74 8.40
N ARG A 490 -13.05 -28.29 7.34
CA ARG A 490 -14.22 -27.72 6.66
C ARG A 490 -15.46 -28.48 7.10
N HIS A 491 -16.50 -27.76 7.50
CA HIS A 491 -17.76 -28.34 7.93
C HIS A 491 -18.96 -27.59 7.35
N GLU A 492 -20.14 -28.16 7.57
CA GLU A 492 -21.42 -27.60 7.20
C GLU A 492 -22.33 -27.64 8.44
N ILE A 493 -22.83 -26.47 8.84
CA ILE A 493 -23.75 -26.30 9.98
C ILE A 493 -24.91 -25.46 9.48
N TRP A 494 -26.15 -25.93 9.67
CA TRP A 494 -27.37 -25.29 9.14
C TRP A 494 -27.38 -25.14 7.61
N ASP A 495 -26.83 -26.13 6.90
CA ASP A 495 -26.66 -26.12 5.44
C ASP A 495 -25.81 -24.94 4.95
N GLN A 496 -24.94 -24.43 5.83
CA GLN A 496 -24.09 -23.28 5.59
C GLN A 496 -22.62 -23.63 5.88
N PRO A 497 -21.68 -23.26 5.01
CA PRO A 497 -20.29 -23.68 5.13
C PRO A 497 -19.58 -22.97 6.28
N GLY A 498 -18.67 -23.68 6.93
CA GLY A 498 -17.80 -23.20 8.00
C GLY A 498 -16.41 -23.81 7.95
N LYS A 499 -15.46 -23.18 8.63
CA LYS A 499 -14.09 -23.69 8.81
C LYS A 499 -13.62 -23.48 10.23
N LEU A 500 -12.89 -24.46 10.74
CA LEU A 500 -12.16 -24.37 11.99
C LEU A 500 -10.67 -24.62 11.71
N LYS A 501 -9.83 -23.66 12.09
CA LYS A 501 -8.38 -23.71 11.85
C LYS A 501 -7.63 -23.65 13.18
N PHE A 502 -6.59 -24.47 13.28
CA PHE A 502 -5.63 -24.45 14.40
C PHE A 502 -4.25 -24.16 13.84
N LEU A 503 -3.65 -23.05 14.29
CA LEU A 503 -2.33 -22.60 13.86
C LEU A 503 -1.32 -22.71 15.00
N PHE A 504 -0.10 -23.09 14.68
CA PHE A 504 1.03 -23.15 15.59
C PHE A 504 2.28 -22.62 14.89
N PHE A 505 3.09 -21.83 15.59
CA PHE A 505 4.34 -21.31 15.05
C PHE A 505 5.48 -21.38 16.07
N ALA A 506 6.71 -21.38 15.56
CA ALA A 506 7.94 -21.31 16.32
C ALA A 506 8.96 -20.43 15.61
N ASN A 507 9.27 -19.29 16.22
CA ASN A 507 10.29 -18.33 15.78
C ASN A 507 11.61 -18.63 16.46
N HIS A 508 12.62 -18.95 15.67
CA HIS A 508 14.00 -19.07 16.12
C HIS A 508 14.77 -17.84 15.64
N ALA A 509 15.07 -16.91 16.56
CA ALA A 509 15.71 -15.63 16.24
C ALA A 509 16.45 -15.05 17.45
N ARG A 510 17.24 -13.99 17.21
CA ARG A 510 17.82 -13.17 18.29
C ARG A 510 16.74 -12.25 18.84
N MET A 511 16.36 -12.45 20.08
CA MET A 511 15.32 -11.69 20.75
C MET A 511 15.69 -11.45 22.22
N GLY A 512 15.23 -10.34 22.78
CA GLY A 512 15.39 -10.02 24.18
C GLY A 512 14.30 -10.64 25.03
N ARG A 513 14.64 -10.95 26.29
CA ARG A 513 13.65 -11.29 27.31
C ARG A 513 13.35 -10.09 28.19
N PHE A 514 12.06 -9.82 28.43
CA PHE A 514 11.64 -8.67 29.23
C PHE A 514 12.17 -8.73 30.68
N ASP A 515 12.17 -9.91 31.29
CA ASP A 515 12.67 -10.11 32.66
C ASP A 515 14.16 -9.78 32.82
N GLN A 516 14.97 -10.16 31.84
CA GLN A 516 16.40 -9.85 31.78
C GLN A 516 16.65 -8.36 31.57
N ALA A 517 15.91 -7.72 30.67
CA ALA A 517 16.01 -6.28 30.44
C ALA A 517 15.69 -5.49 31.71
N ILE A 518 14.60 -5.86 32.42
CA ILE A 518 14.20 -5.24 33.69
C ILE A 518 15.27 -5.45 34.77
N ALA A 519 15.82 -6.65 34.89
CA ALA A 519 16.82 -6.97 35.90
C ALA A 519 18.13 -6.19 35.69
N THR A 520 18.60 -6.08 34.45
CA THR A 520 19.80 -5.30 34.09
C THR A 520 19.60 -3.81 34.38
N ALA A 521 18.47 -3.25 33.96
CA ALA A 521 18.15 -1.83 34.16
C ALA A 521 18.06 -1.43 35.64
N ALA A 522 17.61 -2.34 36.51
CA ALA A 522 17.55 -2.13 37.95
C ALA A 522 18.93 -1.96 38.60
N ILE A 523 19.98 -2.53 38.00
CA ILE A 523 21.37 -2.37 38.47
C ILE A 523 21.89 -0.97 38.12
N ASP A 524 21.59 -0.52 36.90
CA ASP A 524 22.16 0.72 36.34
C ASP A 524 21.32 1.97 36.66
N GLY A 525 20.08 1.80 37.15
CA GLY A 525 19.19 2.90 37.51
C GLY A 525 18.65 3.67 36.30
N VAL A 526 18.56 3.01 35.15
CA VAL A 526 18.07 3.56 33.87
C VAL A 526 16.77 2.86 33.44
N PRO A 527 16.00 3.43 32.49
CA PRO A 527 14.89 2.70 31.86
C PRO A 527 15.37 1.39 31.21
N PRO A 528 14.57 0.31 31.23
CA PRO A 528 14.97 -0.95 30.62
C PRO A 528 15.01 -0.85 29.10
N ASP A 529 16.03 -1.49 28.52
CA ASP A 529 16.27 -1.58 27.09
C ASP A 529 16.34 -3.05 26.68
N ILE A 530 15.35 -3.49 25.89
CA ILE A 530 15.23 -4.89 25.45
C ILE A 530 16.36 -5.28 24.48
N THR A 531 16.92 -4.31 23.75
CA THR A 531 17.97 -4.56 22.75
C THR A 531 19.31 -4.91 23.37
N ALA A 532 19.54 -4.49 24.63
CA ALA A 532 20.74 -4.79 25.38
C ALA A 532 20.86 -6.27 25.81
N VAL A 533 19.76 -7.04 25.73
CA VAL A 533 19.69 -8.43 26.20
C VAL A 533 19.32 -9.42 25.08
N HIS A 534 19.52 -9.04 23.82
CA HIS A 534 19.26 -9.91 22.67
C HIS A 534 20.16 -11.15 22.66
N ASP A 535 19.55 -12.33 22.70
CA ASP A 535 20.22 -13.62 22.47
C ASP A 535 19.35 -14.56 21.64
N LEU A 536 19.94 -15.65 21.16
CA LEU A 536 19.24 -16.62 20.32
C LEU A 536 18.23 -17.44 21.16
N HIS A 537 16.96 -17.29 20.84
CA HIS A 537 15.87 -17.95 21.55
C HIS A 537 14.84 -18.53 20.59
N VAL A 538 13.90 -19.30 21.16
CA VAL A 538 12.73 -19.83 20.45
C VAL A 538 11.48 -19.28 21.11
N LYS A 539 10.70 -18.50 20.36
CA LYS A 539 9.37 -18.03 20.72
C LYS A 539 8.34 -18.90 20.02
N VAL A 540 7.35 -19.39 20.76
CA VAL A 540 6.29 -20.25 20.22
C VAL A 540 4.95 -19.60 20.44
N GLY A 541 3.98 -19.91 19.59
CA GLY A 541 2.61 -19.44 19.75
C GLY A 541 1.65 -20.20 18.85
N GLY A 542 0.41 -19.73 18.83
CA GLY A 542 -0.63 -20.33 18.02
C GLY A 542 -2.00 -19.76 18.33
N GLY A 543 -3.01 -20.31 17.67
CA GLY A 543 -4.37 -19.84 17.83
C GLY A 543 -5.40 -20.72 17.15
N VAL A 544 -6.65 -20.32 17.36
CA VAL A 544 -7.83 -20.91 16.73
C VAL A 544 -8.52 -19.81 15.91
N ASN A 545 -8.88 -20.14 14.68
CA ASN A 545 -9.64 -19.27 13.78
C ASN A 545 -10.89 -20.02 13.32
N LEU A 546 -12.05 -19.42 13.58
CA LEU A 546 -13.37 -19.92 13.24
C LEU A 546 -14.01 -18.96 12.24
N GLU A 547 -14.57 -19.51 11.17
CA GLU A 547 -15.51 -18.83 10.28
C GLU A 547 -16.74 -19.69 10.08
N GLN A 548 -17.92 -19.09 10.12
CA GLN A 548 -19.19 -19.79 9.90
C GLN A 548 -20.17 -18.87 9.19
N GLN A 549 -20.72 -19.35 8.08
CA GLN A 549 -21.87 -18.71 7.45
C GLN A 549 -23.13 -19.08 8.26
N LEU A 550 -23.94 -18.10 8.64
CA LEU A 550 -25.15 -18.31 9.45
C LEU A 550 -26.42 -18.38 8.58
N SER A 551 -26.40 -17.70 7.43
CA SER A 551 -27.42 -17.70 6.39
C SER A 551 -26.80 -17.13 5.11
N ASP A 552 -27.51 -17.14 3.98
CA ASP A 552 -27.01 -16.58 2.70
C ASP A 552 -26.52 -15.13 2.81
N ASN A 553 -26.96 -14.37 3.81
CA ASN A 553 -26.64 -12.95 3.96
C ASN A 553 -25.88 -12.59 5.25
N ILE A 554 -25.54 -13.56 6.10
CA ILE A 554 -24.90 -13.29 7.40
C ILE A 554 -23.77 -14.29 7.64
N GLY A 555 -22.58 -13.77 7.89
CA GLY A 555 -21.41 -14.53 8.30
C GLY A 555 -20.90 -14.10 9.67
N MET A 556 -20.22 -15.02 10.36
CA MET A 556 -19.52 -14.75 11.61
C MET A 556 -18.10 -15.29 11.58
N PHE A 557 -17.24 -14.66 12.37
CA PHE A 557 -15.91 -15.18 12.64
C PHE A 557 -15.52 -14.96 14.11
N ALA A 558 -14.57 -15.75 14.57
CA ALA A 558 -13.89 -15.54 15.84
C ALA A 558 -12.45 -16.05 15.77
N ARG A 559 -11.53 -15.35 16.43
CA ARG A 559 -10.15 -15.78 16.63
C ARG A 559 -9.76 -15.69 18.09
N ALA A 560 -8.94 -16.63 18.53
CA ALA A 560 -8.24 -16.57 19.81
C ALA A 560 -6.79 -16.97 19.57
N SER A 561 -5.84 -16.14 19.99
CA SER A 561 -4.42 -16.38 19.76
C SER A 561 -3.58 -16.05 20.99
N TRP A 562 -2.47 -16.78 21.12
CA TRP A 562 -1.48 -16.61 22.17
C TRP A 562 -0.07 -16.82 21.63
N ALA A 563 0.90 -16.07 22.13
CA ALA A 563 2.32 -16.28 21.89
C ALA A 563 3.11 -16.23 23.19
N ASN A 564 4.31 -16.81 23.23
CA ASN A 564 5.15 -16.78 24.42
C ASN A 564 5.50 -15.33 24.84
N ASP A 565 4.88 -14.94 25.93
CA ASP A 565 4.92 -13.70 26.71
C ASP A 565 6.30 -13.25 27.26
N ASP A 566 7.32 -14.10 27.21
CA ASP A 566 8.65 -13.79 27.79
C ASP A 566 9.53 -12.93 26.87
N TYR A 567 9.25 -12.94 25.57
CA TYR A 567 10.12 -12.43 24.52
C TYR A 567 9.48 -11.27 23.76
N GLU A 568 10.32 -10.37 23.23
CA GLU A 568 9.85 -9.27 22.40
C GLU A 568 9.15 -9.75 21.11
N THR A 569 8.39 -8.85 20.48
CA THR A 569 7.76 -9.09 19.17
C THR A 569 8.75 -8.79 18.06
N LEU A 570 8.76 -9.60 17.00
CA LEU A 570 9.74 -9.49 15.93
C LEU A 570 9.27 -8.68 14.72
N ALA A 571 8.00 -8.80 14.31
CA ALA A 571 7.64 -8.34 12.97
C ALA A 571 6.39 -7.44 12.85
N PHE A 572 5.36 -7.58 13.68
CA PHE A 572 4.09 -6.88 13.38
C PHE A 572 3.39 -6.18 14.54
N ALA A 573 2.81 -6.90 15.49
CA ALA A 573 1.97 -6.30 16.53
C ALA A 573 2.43 -6.71 17.92
N GLU A 574 2.62 -5.73 18.82
CA GLU A 574 2.96 -5.98 20.23
C GLU A 574 1.74 -6.49 21.00
N ILE A 575 1.28 -7.68 20.64
CA ILE A 575 0.14 -8.39 21.19
C ILE A 575 0.58 -9.82 21.49
N GLU A 576 0.38 -10.28 22.72
CA GLU A 576 0.75 -11.64 23.14
C GLU A 576 -0.50 -12.51 23.36
N ARG A 577 -1.64 -11.87 23.62
CA ARG A 577 -2.95 -12.50 23.79
C ARG A 577 -3.98 -11.68 23.05
N SER A 578 -4.76 -12.33 22.20
CA SER A 578 -5.85 -11.66 21.48
C SER A 578 -7.09 -12.54 21.41
N PHE A 579 -8.24 -11.90 21.56
CA PHE A 579 -9.53 -12.48 21.20
C PHE A 579 -10.28 -11.50 20.32
N THR A 580 -10.71 -11.95 19.14
CA THR A 580 -11.49 -11.15 18.21
C THR A 580 -12.71 -11.91 17.72
N GLY A 581 -13.75 -11.16 17.34
CA GLY A 581 -14.94 -11.74 16.76
C GLY A 581 -15.82 -10.68 16.13
N GLY A 582 -16.62 -11.10 15.15
CA GLY A 582 -17.45 -10.18 14.41
C GLY A 582 -18.49 -10.85 13.54
N LEU A 583 -19.33 -9.99 12.98
CA LEU A 583 -20.39 -10.33 12.04
C LEU A 583 -20.23 -9.51 10.77
N VAL A 584 -20.54 -10.12 9.64
CA VAL A 584 -20.58 -9.48 8.33
C VAL A 584 -21.95 -9.76 7.71
N PHE A 585 -22.60 -8.72 7.21
CA PHE A 585 -23.93 -8.79 6.62
C PHE A 585 -23.90 -8.30 5.17
N SER A 586 -24.52 -9.07 4.29
CA SER A 586 -24.76 -8.67 2.91
C SER A 586 -25.90 -7.65 2.82
N GLY A 587 -25.74 -6.65 1.95
CA GLY A 587 -26.75 -5.64 1.66
C GLY A 587 -27.98 -6.15 0.93
N ASN A 588 -28.00 -7.42 0.52
CA ASN A 588 -29.23 -8.11 0.11
C ASN A 588 -30.35 -8.00 1.15
N LEU A 589 -30.01 -7.92 2.45
CA LEU A 589 -31.00 -7.69 3.53
C LEU A 589 -31.77 -6.37 3.40
N TRP A 590 -31.23 -5.38 2.67
CA TRP A 590 -31.86 -4.09 2.42
C TRP A 590 -31.85 -3.69 0.93
N ASN A 591 -31.87 -4.69 0.03
CA ASN A 591 -31.94 -4.54 -1.43
C ASN A 591 -30.76 -3.77 -2.06
N ARG A 592 -29.55 -3.94 -1.52
CA ARG A 592 -28.31 -3.41 -2.11
C ARG A 592 -27.30 -4.55 -2.30
N LYS A 593 -27.36 -5.18 -3.46
CA LYS A 593 -26.64 -6.43 -3.78
C LYS A 593 -25.11 -6.37 -3.62
N ASP A 594 -24.53 -5.19 -3.82
CA ASP A 594 -23.07 -4.99 -3.81
C ASP A 594 -22.57 -4.36 -2.48
N ASP A 595 -23.48 -4.08 -1.55
CA ASP A 595 -23.15 -3.44 -0.28
C ASP A 595 -22.84 -4.50 0.81
N ILE A 596 -21.94 -4.15 1.74
CA ILE A 596 -21.58 -5.00 2.88
C ILE A 596 -21.46 -4.12 4.13
N VAL A 597 -21.91 -4.63 5.28
CA VAL A 597 -21.63 -4.04 6.59
C VAL A 597 -20.94 -5.06 7.47
N GLY A 598 -19.89 -4.64 8.16
CA GLY A 598 -19.17 -5.46 9.12
C GLY A 598 -19.11 -4.77 10.48
N ALA A 599 -19.17 -5.56 11.55
CA ALA A 599 -18.90 -5.11 12.90
C ALA A 599 -18.09 -6.16 13.66
N ALA A 600 -17.01 -5.73 14.31
CA ALA A 600 -16.11 -6.60 15.04
C ALA A 600 -15.60 -5.95 16.32
N PHE A 601 -15.12 -6.78 17.24
CA PHE A 601 -14.39 -6.34 18.42
C PHE A 601 -13.07 -7.11 18.53
N ALA A 602 -12.08 -6.47 19.16
CA ALA A 602 -10.81 -7.08 19.53
C ALA A 602 -10.47 -6.75 20.98
N ILE A 603 -9.91 -7.73 21.69
CA ILE A 603 -9.40 -7.58 23.05
C ILE A 603 -7.96 -8.08 23.03
N ASN A 604 -7.03 -7.14 23.17
CA ASN A 604 -5.60 -7.41 23.09
C ASN A 604 -4.95 -7.26 24.47
N GLY A 605 -3.90 -8.03 24.72
CA GLY A 605 -3.13 -7.96 25.95
C GLY A 605 -1.68 -8.41 25.78
N ILE A 606 -0.88 -7.99 26.76
CA ILE A 606 0.52 -8.36 26.95
C ILE A 606 0.73 -8.95 28.34
N SER A 607 1.89 -9.55 28.55
CA SER A 607 2.30 -10.16 29.81
C SER A 607 2.59 -9.14 30.90
N ASP A 608 2.61 -9.63 32.14
CA ASP A 608 3.01 -8.81 33.29
C ASP A 608 4.46 -8.33 33.17
N ALA A 609 5.34 -9.14 32.55
CA ALA A 609 6.74 -8.78 32.33
C ALA A 609 6.85 -7.64 31.33
N HIS A 610 6.15 -7.73 30.20
CA HIS A 610 6.11 -6.68 29.18
C HIS A 610 5.44 -5.40 29.72
N ALA A 611 4.31 -5.52 30.43
CA ALA A 611 3.66 -4.37 31.06
C ALA A 611 4.57 -3.71 32.11
N THR A 612 5.36 -4.49 32.87
CA THR A 612 6.36 -3.96 33.80
C THR A 612 7.50 -3.25 33.07
N TYR A 613 7.97 -3.81 31.95
CA TYR A 613 9.00 -3.21 31.10
C TYR A 613 8.58 -1.82 30.62
N LEU A 614 7.40 -1.71 29.97
CA LEU A 614 6.84 -0.43 29.53
C LEU A 614 6.56 0.52 30.71
N GLY A 615 6.06 -0.02 31.82
CA GLY A 615 5.77 0.73 33.04
C GLY A 615 6.99 1.37 33.70
N ARG A 616 8.19 0.82 33.46
CA ARG A 616 9.47 1.37 33.91
C ARG A 616 10.13 2.31 32.89
N GLY A 617 9.39 2.71 31.85
CA GLY A 617 9.86 3.62 30.81
C GLY A 617 10.63 2.95 29.67
N GLY A 618 10.60 1.61 29.59
CA GLY A 618 11.09 0.90 28.42
C GLY A 618 10.24 1.22 27.19
N ASN A 619 10.87 1.22 26.03
CA ASN A 619 10.19 1.38 24.74
C ASN A 619 10.20 0.02 24.01
N GLY A 620 9.03 -0.41 23.58
CA GLY A 620 8.85 -1.50 22.63
C GLY A 620 9.02 -1.00 21.19
N MET A 621 8.59 -1.82 20.24
CA MET A 621 8.64 -1.50 18.81
C MET A 621 7.73 -0.32 18.45
N TYR A 622 6.50 -0.33 18.96
CA TYR A 622 5.45 0.67 18.72
C TYR A 622 4.84 1.26 20.01
N LEU A 623 5.13 0.66 21.16
CA LEU A 623 4.56 1.05 22.45
C LEU A 623 5.62 1.65 23.38
N GLY A 624 5.23 2.63 24.21
CA GLY A 624 6.15 3.29 25.13
C GLY A 624 5.72 4.71 25.50
N ASP A 625 4.84 4.83 26.50
CA ASP A 625 4.34 6.12 26.97
C ASP A 625 5.24 6.80 28.01
N GLY A 626 6.41 6.22 28.33
CA GLY A 626 7.27 6.65 29.44
C GLY A 626 6.78 6.23 30.83
N GLY A 627 5.60 5.60 30.90
CA GLY A 627 5.00 4.95 32.07
C GLY A 627 3.74 4.22 31.64
N LEU A 628 3.28 3.23 32.41
CA LEU A 628 2.13 2.41 32.02
C LEU A 628 1.21 2.15 33.20
N SER A 629 -0.05 2.53 33.04
CA SER A 629 -1.15 2.20 33.95
C SER A 629 -2.00 1.12 33.29
N TYR A 630 -1.51 -0.12 33.35
CA TYR A 630 -1.97 -1.22 32.48
C TYR A 630 -3.48 -1.49 32.56
N SER A 631 -4.07 -1.70 31.39
CA SER A 631 -5.38 -2.29 31.12
C SER A 631 -5.34 -2.89 29.70
N GLY A 632 -6.14 -3.93 29.41
CA GLY A 632 -6.22 -4.46 28.05
C GLY A 632 -6.66 -3.39 27.03
N GLU A 633 -6.16 -3.50 25.80
CA GLU A 633 -6.59 -2.63 24.70
C GLU A 633 -7.86 -3.24 24.10
N HIS A 634 -8.93 -2.46 24.04
CA HIS A 634 -10.23 -2.90 23.56
C HIS A 634 -10.61 -2.10 22.32
N ILE A 635 -10.87 -2.80 21.22
CA ILE A 635 -11.18 -2.19 19.94
C ILE A 635 -12.58 -2.64 19.52
N PHE A 636 -13.38 -1.69 19.06
CA PHE A 636 -14.58 -1.98 18.27
C PHE A 636 -14.42 -1.30 16.91
N GLU A 637 -14.76 -2.03 15.86
CA GLU A 637 -14.72 -1.56 14.48
C GLU A 637 -16.04 -1.86 13.79
N ALA A 638 -16.53 -0.91 13.02
CA ALA A 638 -17.64 -1.12 12.10
C ALA A 638 -17.43 -0.36 10.80
N TYR A 639 -17.75 -1.02 9.69
CA TYR A 639 -17.66 -0.43 8.36
C TYR A 639 -18.94 -0.64 7.57
N TYR A 640 -19.19 0.28 6.63
CA TYR A 640 -20.20 0.11 5.59
C TYR A 640 -19.55 0.35 4.23
N ARG A 641 -19.56 -0.67 3.37
CA ARG A 641 -19.05 -0.65 2.01
C ARG A 641 -20.21 -0.49 1.03
N VAL A 642 -20.18 0.57 0.24
CA VAL A 642 -21.12 0.82 -0.86
C VAL A 642 -20.47 0.37 -2.17
N GLY A 643 -21.15 -0.49 -2.93
CA GLY A 643 -20.79 -0.77 -4.32
C GLY A 643 -21.19 0.41 -5.22
N LEU A 644 -20.20 1.05 -5.86
CA LEU A 644 -20.44 2.17 -6.78
C LEU A 644 -20.57 1.70 -8.23
N ALA A 645 -19.74 0.74 -8.62
CA ALA A 645 -19.75 0.03 -9.88
C ALA A 645 -19.13 -1.36 -9.67
N GLU A 646 -19.17 -2.20 -10.70
CA GLU A 646 -18.45 -3.47 -10.66
C GLU A 646 -16.96 -3.24 -10.39
N GLY A 647 -16.43 -3.92 -9.36
CA GLY A 647 -15.05 -3.76 -8.91
C GLY A 647 -14.74 -2.46 -8.16
N ILE A 648 -15.66 -1.50 -8.05
CA ILE A 648 -15.39 -0.20 -7.41
C ILE A 648 -16.30 0.01 -6.19
N HIS A 649 -15.69 0.22 -5.02
CA HIS A 649 -16.42 0.50 -3.78
C HIS A 649 -15.85 1.64 -2.97
N LEU A 650 -16.75 2.26 -2.20
CA LEU A 650 -16.45 3.27 -1.20
C LEU A 650 -16.87 2.74 0.17
N THR A 651 -15.95 2.74 1.13
CA THR A 651 -16.20 2.27 2.49
C THR A 651 -16.05 3.41 3.48
N GLY A 652 -17.06 3.63 4.31
CA GLY A 652 -16.92 4.40 5.55
C GLY A 652 -16.61 3.46 6.71
N ASP A 653 -15.61 3.80 7.52
CA ASP A 653 -15.15 2.98 8.64
C ASP A 653 -15.10 3.81 9.93
N TYR A 654 -15.48 3.19 11.04
CA TYR A 654 -15.40 3.76 12.38
C TYR A 654 -14.76 2.75 13.32
N GLN A 655 -13.74 3.21 14.06
CA GLN A 655 -13.15 2.45 15.16
C GLN A 655 -13.20 3.26 16.45
N ILE A 656 -13.36 2.56 17.58
CA ILE A 656 -13.10 3.09 18.91
C ILE A 656 -12.09 2.19 19.60
N VAL A 657 -11.01 2.81 20.11
CA VAL A 657 -9.94 2.13 20.84
C VAL A 657 -9.93 2.65 22.27
N ASP A 658 -10.23 1.78 23.22
CA ASP A 658 -10.09 2.03 24.64
C ASP A 658 -8.72 1.53 25.14
N ASN A 659 -8.09 2.33 25.99
CA ASN A 659 -6.73 2.10 26.50
C ASN A 659 -5.69 1.87 25.36
N PRO A 660 -5.54 2.80 24.40
CA PRO A 660 -4.56 2.64 23.32
C PRO A 660 -3.15 2.41 23.89
N GLY A 661 -2.45 1.39 23.37
CA GLY A 661 -1.15 0.97 23.88
C GLY A 661 -1.21 0.40 25.31
N TYR A 662 -2.34 -0.20 25.68
CA TYR A 662 -2.62 -0.82 26.98
C TYR A 662 -2.69 0.16 28.17
N ASN A 663 -2.87 1.46 27.93
CA ASN A 663 -2.74 2.47 28.98
C ASN A 663 -4.08 3.13 29.35
N ARG A 664 -4.56 2.87 30.58
CA ARG A 664 -5.84 3.44 31.10
C ARG A 664 -5.83 4.96 31.26
N ASP A 665 -4.65 5.58 31.26
CA ASP A 665 -4.52 7.03 31.35
C ASP A 665 -4.72 7.73 30.00
N ARG A 666 -4.87 6.96 28.91
CA ARG A 666 -5.08 7.41 27.53
C ARG A 666 -6.42 6.96 26.98
N GLY A 667 -6.95 7.74 26.03
CA GLY A 667 -8.17 7.41 25.32
C GLY A 667 -9.46 7.62 26.15
N PRO A 668 -10.58 7.03 25.71
CA PRO A 668 -10.74 6.30 24.45
C PRO A 668 -10.51 7.20 23.22
N VAL A 669 -10.12 6.59 22.10
CA VAL A 669 -9.82 7.27 20.83
C VAL A 669 -10.85 6.87 19.80
N ASN A 670 -11.47 7.87 19.16
CA ASN A 670 -12.39 7.66 18.04
C ASN A 670 -11.63 7.84 16.73
N LEU A 671 -11.78 6.91 15.82
CA LEU A 671 -11.11 6.88 14.53
C LEU A 671 -12.18 6.84 13.44
N PHE A 672 -11.96 7.63 12.39
CA PHE A 672 -12.85 7.70 11.23
C PHE A 672 -12.01 7.47 9.98
N ALA A 673 -12.47 6.60 9.10
CA ALA A 673 -11.83 6.36 7.81
C ALA A 673 -12.81 6.43 6.64
N LEU A 674 -12.26 6.82 5.49
CA LEU A 674 -12.89 6.66 4.18
C LEU A 674 -11.92 5.90 3.28
N ARG A 675 -12.37 4.79 2.69
CA ARG A 675 -11.59 3.98 1.76
C ARG A 675 -12.26 3.94 0.40
N LEU A 676 -11.54 4.38 -0.63
CA LEU A 676 -11.88 4.09 -2.02
C LEU A 676 -11.06 2.91 -2.49
N HIS A 677 -11.69 1.97 -3.18
CA HIS A 677 -11.00 0.83 -3.72
C HIS A 677 -11.56 0.43 -5.07
N ALA A 678 -10.67 -0.04 -5.94
CA ALA A 678 -11.00 -0.54 -7.25
C ALA A 678 -10.21 -1.83 -7.55
N GLU A 679 -10.91 -2.85 -8.00
CA GLU A 679 -10.38 -4.08 -8.57
C GLU A 679 -10.90 -4.21 -10.00
N PHE A 680 -10.04 -4.62 -10.92
CA PHE A 680 -10.39 -4.74 -12.33
C PHE A 680 -9.59 -5.85 -12.99
#